data_AF-A0A2E9ZR55-F1
#
_entry.id   AF-A0A2E9ZR55-F1
#
_cell.length_a   1.000
_cell.length_b   1.000
_cell.length_c   1.000
_cell.angle_alpha   90.00
_cell.angle_beta   90.00
_cell.angle_gamma   90.00
#
_symmetry.space_group_name_H-M   'P 1'
#
loop_
_entity.id
_entity.type
_entity.pdbx_description
1 polymer ?
#
loop_
_entity_poly.entity_id
_entity_poly.type
_entity_poly.pdbx_seq_one_letter_code
_entity_poly.pdbx_strand_id
1 'polypeptide(L)'
;MRQPTPSLQCVGVWLLLVAVLPATAGVGINEIHYRPKNESTAEEFIELWNHGKKTISLAGWRLDRGVVFSFTNQALQPDTGLVIAANPRRLAEQHPNLKNIAGPWNGRLGNNGESIRLVDASGKTVDKIRYATEGDWSRRVRGPLQEGHRGWVWHSRHDAGGRSLELRQPDLPSGHGQNWATSQTDGGTPGIKNSVHTDNLPPMILEAAHSPSLPTSTEGVTVSVRIVDEKIKDVTAQLHFRNDGTEKFETVAMKRQKQDLFKAFIPPRPDSTVVEFFVTALDSRNKRTWPNAGPDCPRALYQVADNQPGPGRPVHRIILTSKERSELATIGKLPWYRTSDAQMNGTFINREGGKVSVRYNVGVRLRGTTSRAAEHKSRQVNFPNDQPWQNRTSVNLNAVSPHVQELGSALFRLAGLPALRARAVRVLENNQPLGGPSQFHHYAELDPLNSEYIDWQFPGDANGNLYKGGGHADLKFLGDTAAPYAELHFYAKQTNRWLNDYTDLIDFLRALGQTDGSTLPEALPQQMNLDNWTRHLAVHDLLGNEETSLVTGDRGDYALYAGITDPRFVLIPYDLDGVLGVAGGEKSPVLRATANTALDQALQHPEVATRYWRHLEELAHTVFKPEHFSRTVDRLTGDYLPAAERDRIKAFAARRRAFVLSQAPDSLTVDTRLAKRNGWHVSDSPEVELTGTANATNTIAVRVDGQAATLAGPIAKWQAKVSLRPGLNQILIQSLDDRGEELERQLVPIWHGATPTKPVSDSLERNTVWTAEKPILISGPMQITEDATLTIEPGATVCFAPGAHLQVAGRLIANGEPEKRIQLTGLPGETRPWGGIRLNDATETSRLAHVDFHRTGSYALELTNSAMALDHVRWHQTQTNLIWFRDASLTVRDSIFPALEHSEHVRGVGIREGGELVFERCQFGRTTGGNDVMDISGGKRPGPILELYDNVFLGGNDDGPDLDGMDAHIEGNTFSGFNNADRPGYFSAAIATGKPKPEAGTWLNVHVTGAGNTAKSYRARMDGRSRFTDPNLEQSFDANSLEVGGIEDLLTPKYRSSFAKNARVIVKTDESNITVVRNVFHTNDHHILLKENARLTAENNTFIGSRFGAIAFDEPKHDVEMPKGARLVGNIFQDNPVDLIHLNPLWLEKRWMWLHVFDSIIRR
;
A
#
# COMPACT_ATOMS: atom_id res chain seq x y z
N MET A 1 -15.89 10.57 0.61
CA MET A 1 -16.35 11.10 -0.69
C MET A 1 -17.32 12.25 -0.43
N ARG A 2 -16.86 13.52 -0.53
CA ARG A 2 -17.75 14.68 -0.51
C ARG A 2 -18.41 14.80 -1.89
N GLN A 3 -19.73 14.88 -1.93
CA GLN A 3 -20.50 15.07 -3.17
C GLN A 3 -20.17 16.44 -3.80
N PRO A 4 -19.94 16.52 -5.12
CA PRO A 4 -19.87 17.80 -5.81
C PRO A 4 -21.28 18.28 -6.16
N THR A 5 -21.54 19.54 -5.85
CA THR A 5 -22.71 20.33 -6.19
C THR A 5 -22.88 20.48 -7.72
N PRO A 6 -24.12 20.60 -8.23
CA PRO A 6 -24.40 20.68 -9.66
C PRO A 6 -24.07 22.08 -10.20
N SER A 7 -23.00 22.19 -11.00
CA SER A 7 -22.72 23.40 -11.78
C SER A 7 -23.60 23.46 -13.03
N LEU A 8 -24.08 24.67 -13.32
CA LEU A 8 -25.05 25.05 -14.35
C LEU A 8 -24.89 24.36 -15.72
N GLN A 9 -26.05 24.10 -16.32
CA GLN A 9 -26.27 23.70 -17.70
C GLN A 9 -25.46 24.57 -18.69
N CYS A 10 -24.41 24.00 -19.28
CA CYS A 10 -23.81 24.55 -20.50
C CYS A 10 -24.68 24.15 -21.71
N VAL A 11 -25.60 25.03 -22.09
CA VAL A 11 -25.99 25.17 -23.50
C VAL A 11 -24.70 25.37 -24.29
N GLY A 12 -24.52 24.61 -25.37
CA GLY A 12 -23.35 24.67 -26.24
C GLY A 12 -23.20 26.06 -26.87
N VAL A 13 -22.58 26.98 -26.14
CA VAL A 13 -21.97 28.18 -26.69
C VAL A 13 -20.76 27.67 -27.49
N TRP A 14 -20.93 27.61 -28.80
CA TRP A 14 -19.81 27.75 -29.71
C TRP A 14 -19.13 29.07 -29.34
N LEU A 15 -18.04 28.99 -28.58
CA LEU A 15 -17.09 30.09 -28.48
C LEU A 15 -16.58 30.28 -29.91
N LEU A 16 -17.23 31.21 -30.62
CA LEU A 16 -16.61 32.01 -31.65
C LEU A 16 -15.38 32.64 -30.98
N LEU A 17 -14.26 31.92 -31.03
CA LEU A 17 -12.97 32.55 -31.18
C LEU A 17 -13.06 33.26 -32.54
N VAL A 18 -13.63 34.47 -32.51
CA VAL A 18 -13.16 35.51 -33.42
C VAL A 18 -11.67 35.55 -33.11
N ALA A 19 -10.87 35.01 -34.02
CA ALA A 19 -9.47 35.39 -34.13
C ALA A 19 -9.51 36.90 -34.34
N VAL A 20 -9.48 37.67 -33.24
CA VAL A 20 -8.92 39.00 -33.27
C VAL A 20 -7.51 38.72 -33.72
N LEU A 21 -7.23 38.93 -35.00
CA LEU A 21 -5.88 38.94 -35.53
C LEU A 21 -5.10 39.87 -34.59
N PRO A 22 -4.21 39.36 -33.72
CA PRO A 22 -3.27 40.25 -33.10
C PRO A 22 -2.43 40.73 -34.28
N ALA A 23 -2.48 42.03 -34.57
CA ALA A 23 -1.45 42.64 -35.39
C ALA A 23 -0.11 42.13 -34.84
N THR A 24 0.57 41.33 -35.65
CA THR A 24 1.79 40.62 -35.29
C THR A 24 2.79 41.63 -34.76
N ALA A 25 3.36 41.37 -33.58
CA ALA A 25 4.68 41.91 -33.32
C ALA A 25 5.56 41.45 -34.49
N GLY A 26 6.43 42.31 -35.02
CA GLY A 26 7.21 41.99 -36.21
C GLY A 26 8.05 40.71 -36.12
N VAL A 27 8.25 40.12 -34.93
CA VAL A 27 9.02 38.88 -34.72
C VAL A 27 8.12 37.65 -34.66
N GLY A 28 8.41 36.63 -35.48
CA GLY A 28 7.72 35.34 -35.49
C GLY A 28 8.69 34.16 -35.56
N ILE A 29 8.19 32.95 -35.29
CA ILE A 29 8.93 31.69 -35.46
C ILE A 29 8.98 31.38 -36.96
N ASN A 30 10.18 31.27 -37.52
CA ASN A 30 10.41 31.22 -38.96
C ASN A 30 10.92 29.87 -39.46
N GLU A 31 11.73 29.17 -38.67
CA GLU A 31 12.32 27.89 -39.04
C GLU A 31 12.48 27.00 -37.80
N ILE A 32 12.23 25.70 -37.95
CA ILE A 32 12.35 24.71 -36.88
C ILE A 32 13.12 23.50 -37.40
N HIS A 33 14.29 23.22 -36.84
CA HIS A 33 15.06 22.01 -37.13
C HIS A 33 14.98 21.08 -35.93
N TYR A 34 13.94 20.25 -35.90
CA TYR A 34 13.63 19.38 -34.76
C TYR A 34 14.18 17.94 -34.92
N ARG A 35 14.59 17.54 -36.14
CA ARG A 35 15.08 16.18 -36.40
C ARG A 35 16.24 16.16 -37.40
N PRO A 36 17.47 16.45 -36.94
CA PRO A 36 18.68 16.42 -37.76
C PRO A 36 18.97 15.05 -38.39
N LYS A 37 19.79 15.02 -39.45
CA LYS A 37 20.01 13.79 -40.25
C LYS A 37 20.60 12.63 -39.46
N ASN A 38 21.47 12.95 -38.50
CA ASN A 38 22.11 11.99 -37.58
C ASN A 38 21.33 11.83 -36.27
N GLU A 39 20.13 12.42 -36.19
CA GLU A 39 19.26 12.46 -35.00
C GLU A 39 19.91 13.07 -33.74
N SER A 40 20.99 13.83 -33.90
CA SER A 40 21.67 14.49 -32.77
C SER A 40 20.90 15.72 -32.30
N THR A 41 20.42 15.71 -31.06
CA THR A 41 19.73 16.86 -30.45
C THR A 41 20.60 18.11 -30.36
N ALA A 42 21.93 17.96 -30.40
CA ALA A 42 22.86 19.08 -30.40
C ALA A 42 22.78 19.95 -31.66
N GLU A 43 22.17 19.45 -32.74
CA GLU A 43 22.01 20.12 -34.03
C GLU A 43 20.60 20.72 -34.21
N GLU A 44 19.75 20.62 -33.18
CA GLU A 44 18.42 21.23 -33.18
C GLU A 44 18.52 22.76 -33.05
N PHE A 45 17.65 23.47 -33.78
CA PHE A 45 17.51 24.92 -33.66
C PHE A 45 16.08 25.42 -33.91
N ILE A 46 15.80 26.61 -33.38
CA ILE A 46 14.59 27.41 -33.66
C ILE A 46 15.07 28.77 -34.16
N GLU A 47 14.59 29.20 -35.31
CA GLU A 47 14.86 30.55 -35.81
C GLU A 47 13.67 31.48 -35.55
N LEU A 48 13.99 32.67 -35.03
CA LEU A 48 13.08 33.81 -35.01
C LEU A 48 13.46 34.78 -36.13
N TRP A 49 12.46 35.33 -36.83
CA TRP A 49 12.67 36.33 -37.88
C TRP A 49 11.87 37.60 -37.59
N ASN A 50 12.47 38.77 -37.85
CA ASN A 50 11.76 40.05 -37.77
C ASN A 50 11.22 40.47 -39.14
N HIS A 51 9.96 40.16 -39.39
CA HIS A 51 9.17 40.60 -40.54
C HIS A 51 8.72 42.07 -40.46
N GLY A 52 9.03 42.77 -39.36
CA GLY A 52 8.72 44.18 -39.17
C GLY A 52 9.74 45.15 -39.76
N LYS A 53 9.40 46.45 -39.77
CA LYS A 53 10.26 47.53 -40.29
C LYS A 53 11.18 48.19 -39.25
N LYS A 54 11.12 47.74 -37.98
CA LYS A 54 11.87 48.34 -36.86
C LYS A 54 12.70 47.27 -36.17
N THR A 55 13.86 47.65 -35.66
CA THR A 55 14.64 46.82 -34.75
C THR A 55 13.83 46.53 -33.49
N ILE A 56 13.79 45.27 -33.05
CA ILE A 56 13.07 44.85 -31.85
C ILE A 56 14.07 44.33 -30.83
N SER A 57 14.04 44.88 -29.62
CA SER A 57 14.78 44.35 -28.47
C SER A 57 14.05 43.11 -27.94
N LEU A 58 14.78 42.01 -27.77
CA LEU A 58 14.28 40.77 -27.17
C LEU A 58 14.57 40.72 -25.67
N ALA A 59 15.13 41.76 -25.07
CA ALA A 59 15.44 41.78 -23.64
C ALA A 59 14.22 41.41 -22.78
N GLY A 60 14.34 40.36 -21.96
CA GLY A 60 13.26 39.86 -21.10
C GLY A 60 12.25 38.95 -21.79
N TRP A 61 12.35 38.74 -23.11
CA TRP A 61 11.54 37.74 -23.82
C TRP A 61 12.01 36.33 -23.45
N ARG A 62 11.18 35.31 -23.74
CA ARG A 62 11.56 33.91 -23.55
C ARG A 62 10.83 32.95 -24.49
N LEU A 63 11.50 31.85 -24.81
CA LEU A 63 10.85 30.60 -25.19
C LEU A 63 10.51 29.86 -23.89
N ASP A 64 9.22 29.55 -23.67
CA ASP A 64 8.76 28.92 -22.42
C ASP A 64 7.94 27.64 -22.61
N ARG A 65 7.85 27.15 -23.85
CA ARG A 65 7.24 25.86 -24.25
C ARG A 65 8.05 25.26 -25.41
N GLY A 66 8.16 23.93 -25.43
CA GLY A 66 9.05 23.18 -26.33
C GLY A 66 10.47 23.16 -25.76
N VAL A 67 11.10 24.32 -25.70
CA VAL A 67 12.39 24.53 -25.03
C VAL A 67 12.33 25.78 -24.14
N VAL A 68 13.23 25.87 -23.18
CA VAL A 68 13.33 27.01 -22.26
C VAL A 68 14.58 27.82 -22.58
N PHE A 69 14.38 29.07 -22.99
CA PHE A 69 15.47 30.02 -23.26
C PHE A 69 15.02 31.45 -22.94
N SER A 70 15.84 32.19 -22.19
CA SER A 70 15.56 33.60 -21.85
C SER A 70 16.52 34.51 -22.59
N PHE A 71 15.98 35.52 -23.27
CA PHE A 71 16.76 36.51 -24.00
C PHE A 71 17.22 37.62 -23.05
N THR A 72 18.48 38.03 -23.16
CA THR A 72 19.11 39.01 -22.26
C THR A 72 19.15 40.40 -22.88
N ASN A 73 19.92 40.57 -23.95
CA ASN A 73 20.14 41.87 -24.62
C ASN A 73 20.18 41.75 -26.15
N GLN A 74 19.71 40.63 -26.72
CA GLN A 74 19.64 40.45 -28.17
C GLN A 74 18.66 41.47 -28.79
N ALA A 75 19.03 42.01 -29.95
CA ALA A 75 18.19 42.87 -30.75
C ALA A 75 18.11 42.32 -32.18
N LEU A 76 16.90 42.25 -32.73
CA LEU A 76 16.65 41.70 -34.06
C LEU A 76 16.36 42.83 -35.05
N GLN A 77 17.23 43.01 -36.04
CA GLN A 77 17.09 44.05 -37.06
C GLN A 77 15.93 43.72 -38.02
N PRO A 78 15.34 44.71 -38.71
CA PRO A 78 14.36 44.45 -39.76
C PRO A 78 14.90 43.45 -40.79
N ASP A 79 14.08 42.48 -41.18
CA ASP A 79 14.39 41.45 -42.18
C ASP A 79 15.67 40.64 -41.87
N THR A 80 15.88 40.30 -40.60
CA THR A 80 16.99 39.44 -40.15
C THR A 80 16.51 38.35 -39.19
N GLY A 81 17.25 37.24 -39.16
CA GLY A 81 17.02 36.10 -38.29
C GLY A 81 17.94 36.06 -37.06
N LEU A 82 17.45 35.45 -35.99
CA LEU A 82 18.21 35.01 -34.82
C LEU A 82 17.92 33.53 -34.60
N VAL A 83 18.98 32.72 -34.64
CA VAL A 83 18.87 31.27 -34.46
C VAL A 83 19.20 30.94 -33.00
N ILE A 84 18.26 30.31 -32.31
CA ILE A 84 18.47 29.76 -30.97
C ILE A 84 18.78 28.27 -31.18
N ALA A 85 19.89 27.79 -30.64
CA ALA A 85 20.37 26.43 -30.86
C ALA A 85 20.47 25.65 -29.55
N ALA A 86 20.27 24.33 -29.61
CA ALA A 86 20.58 23.42 -28.50
C ALA A 86 22.07 23.50 -28.11
N ASN A 87 22.95 23.53 -29.11
CA ASN A 87 24.39 23.74 -28.93
C ASN A 87 24.90 24.79 -29.94
N PRO A 88 25.04 26.06 -29.52
CA PRO A 88 25.47 27.15 -30.40
C PRO A 88 26.81 26.90 -31.08
N ARG A 89 27.75 26.23 -30.40
CA ARG A 89 29.08 25.92 -30.95
C ARG A 89 28.98 24.89 -32.08
N ARG A 90 28.22 23.82 -31.85
CA ARG A 90 27.97 22.78 -32.85
C ARG A 90 27.28 23.35 -34.09
N LEU A 91 26.27 24.20 -33.89
CA LEU A 91 25.57 24.82 -35.00
C LEU A 91 26.49 25.76 -35.81
N ALA A 92 27.37 26.53 -35.14
CA ALA A 92 28.35 27.37 -35.81
C ALA A 92 29.38 26.58 -36.63
N GLU A 93 29.77 25.37 -36.18
CA GLU A 93 30.62 24.46 -36.96
C GLU A 93 29.93 23.97 -38.23
N GLN A 94 28.62 23.71 -38.17
CA GLN A 94 27.83 23.27 -39.32
C GLN A 94 27.47 24.39 -40.29
N HIS A 95 27.31 25.61 -39.76
CA HIS A 95 26.95 26.81 -40.53
C HIS A 95 27.97 27.93 -40.27
N PRO A 96 29.18 27.89 -40.87
CA PRO A 96 30.26 28.85 -40.58
C PRO A 96 29.93 30.32 -40.88
N ASN A 97 28.91 30.57 -41.72
CA ASN A 97 28.47 31.91 -42.09
C ASN A 97 27.36 32.47 -41.16
N LEU A 98 26.84 31.67 -40.23
CA LEU A 98 25.77 32.06 -39.32
C LEU A 98 26.34 32.92 -38.18
N LYS A 99 25.96 34.21 -38.15
CA LYS A 99 26.52 35.20 -37.21
C LYS A 99 25.66 35.44 -35.97
N ASN A 100 24.33 35.31 -36.10
CA ASN A 100 23.37 35.58 -35.04
C ASN A 100 22.89 34.28 -34.42
N ILE A 101 23.65 33.75 -33.46
CA ILE A 101 23.34 32.52 -32.73
C ILE A 101 23.17 32.82 -31.25
N ALA A 102 22.12 32.27 -30.65
CA ALA A 102 21.87 32.27 -29.22
C ALA A 102 21.67 30.83 -28.69
N GLY A 103 21.67 30.66 -27.37
CA GLY A 103 21.61 29.37 -26.68
C GLY A 103 22.74 29.21 -25.67
N PRO A 104 22.96 28.00 -25.11
CA PRO A 104 22.11 26.82 -25.26
C PRO A 104 20.73 27.03 -24.58
N TRP A 105 19.69 26.39 -25.10
CA TRP A 105 18.40 26.28 -24.40
C TRP A 105 18.43 25.09 -23.42
N ASN A 106 17.42 25.02 -22.53
CA ASN A 106 17.13 23.81 -21.75
C ASN A 106 15.93 23.06 -22.36
N GLY A 107 15.98 21.73 -22.36
CA GLY A 107 15.00 20.86 -23.03
C GLY A 107 15.42 20.47 -24.45
N ARG A 108 14.49 19.85 -25.19
CA ARG A 108 14.68 19.35 -26.55
C ARG A 108 13.35 19.38 -27.30
N LEU A 109 13.38 19.37 -28.62
CA LEU A 109 12.18 19.34 -29.45
C LEU A 109 11.66 17.90 -29.63
N GLY A 110 10.32 17.74 -29.61
CA GLY A 110 9.67 16.46 -29.87
C GLY A 110 9.72 16.03 -31.33
N ASN A 111 10.22 14.82 -31.60
CA ASN A 111 10.31 14.26 -32.96
C ASN A 111 8.94 13.99 -33.64
N ASN A 112 7.86 13.87 -32.86
CA ASN A 112 6.50 13.61 -33.36
C ASN A 112 5.56 14.82 -33.21
N GLY A 113 6.12 16.04 -33.12
CA GLY A 113 5.36 17.28 -32.99
C GLY A 113 5.28 17.81 -31.55
N GLU A 114 5.34 19.14 -31.40
CA GLU A 114 5.32 19.82 -30.10
C GLU A 114 4.81 21.27 -30.23
N SER A 115 4.44 21.91 -29.12
CA SER A 115 4.10 23.34 -29.08
C SER A 115 5.30 24.20 -28.67
N ILE A 116 5.70 25.12 -29.53
CA ILE A 116 6.69 26.16 -29.25
C ILE A 116 5.95 27.47 -28.98
N ARG A 117 6.37 28.19 -27.94
CA ARG A 117 5.77 29.48 -27.58
C ARG A 117 6.83 30.51 -27.25
N LEU A 118 6.74 31.65 -27.94
CA LEU A 118 7.51 32.86 -27.68
C LEU A 118 6.66 33.84 -26.88
N VAL A 119 7.18 34.35 -25.77
CA VAL A 119 6.50 35.38 -24.97
C VAL A 119 7.42 36.59 -24.78
N ASP A 120 6.84 37.78 -24.75
CA ASP A 120 7.56 39.03 -24.52
C ASP A 120 7.89 39.26 -23.03
N ALA A 121 8.56 40.37 -22.73
CA ALA A 121 8.94 40.76 -21.36
C ALA A 121 7.75 40.97 -20.40
N SER A 122 6.52 41.16 -20.92
CA SER A 122 5.30 41.23 -20.10
C SER A 122 4.66 39.87 -19.85
N GLY A 123 5.19 38.81 -20.47
CA GLY A 123 4.63 37.46 -20.43
C GLY A 123 3.52 37.23 -21.47
N LYS A 124 3.25 38.17 -22.37
CA LYS A 124 2.26 38.02 -23.43
C LYS A 124 2.81 37.14 -24.55
N THR A 125 2.01 36.22 -25.06
CA THR A 125 2.38 35.40 -26.24
C THR A 125 2.54 36.29 -27.47
N VAL A 126 3.74 36.24 -28.05
CA VAL A 126 4.10 36.91 -29.30
C VAL A 126 3.76 36.02 -30.48
N ASP A 127 4.24 34.77 -30.43
CA ASP A 127 3.94 33.76 -31.43
C ASP A 127 3.85 32.37 -30.78
N LYS A 128 3.05 31.50 -31.38
CA LYS A 128 2.86 30.12 -30.93
C LYS A 128 2.54 29.23 -32.11
N ILE A 129 3.31 28.15 -32.21
CA ILE A 129 3.14 27.11 -33.21
C ILE A 129 3.07 25.75 -32.54
N ARG A 130 2.22 24.85 -33.07
CA ARG A 130 2.31 23.42 -32.80
C ARG A 130 2.67 22.74 -34.12
N TYR A 131 3.94 22.42 -34.31
CA TYR A 131 4.36 21.66 -35.48
C TYR A 131 3.97 20.18 -35.31
N ALA A 132 3.84 19.48 -36.43
CA ALA A 132 3.47 18.08 -36.49
C ALA A 132 4.18 17.39 -37.66
N THR A 133 4.17 16.06 -37.65
CA THR A 133 4.81 15.22 -38.69
C THR A 133 3.80 14.49 -39.56
N GLU A 134 2.50 14.65 -39.27
CA GLU A 134 1.40 14.04 -40.00
C GLU A 134 0.35 15.10 -40.35
N GLY A 135 -0.64 14.68 -41.15
CA GLY A 135 -1.74 15.56 -41.57
C GLY A 135 -1.27 16.65 -42.53
N ASP A 136 -1.71 17.88 -42.29
CA ASP A 136 -1.47 19.02 -43.18
C ASP A 136 0.01 19.48 -43.24
N TRP A 137 0.85 18.95 -42.34
CA TRP A 137 2.30 19.16 -42.32
C TRP A 137 3.06 18.23 -43.27
N SER A 138 2.41 17.17 -43.76
CA SER A 138 3.07 16.12 -44.54
C SER A 138 2.21 15.66 -45.72
N ARG A 139 2.76 14.73 -46.51
CA ARG A 139 2.03 14.10 -47.61
C ARG A 139 1.72 12.65 -47.29
N ARG A 140 0.49 12.22 -47.56
CA ARG A 140 0.10 10.81 -47.44
C ARG A 140 0.51 10.03 -48.67
N VAL A 141 1.28 8.96 -48.51
CA VAL A 141 1.82 8.12 -49.60
C VAL A 141 1.66 6.63 -49.28
N ARG A 142 1.81 5.77 -50.30
CA ARG A 142 1.84 4.31 -50.07
C ARG A 142 3.13 3.94 -49.35
N GLY A 143 2.98 3.17 -48.27
CA GLY A 143 4.08 2.70 -47.43
C GLY A 143 4.88 1.57 -48.07
N PRO A 144 5.91 1.07 -47.33
CA PRO A 144 6.68 -0.09 -47.74
C PRO A 144 5.79 -1.33 -47.87
N LEU A 145 6.24 -2.30 -48.68
CA LEU A 145 5.57 -3.59 -48.83
C LEU A 145 5.85 -4.44 -47.58
N GLN A 146 4.79 -4.96 -46.93
CA GLN A 146 4.88 -5.82 -45.76
C GLN A 146 3.99 -7.05 -45.97
N GLU A 147 4.59 -8.24 -46.06
CA GLU A 147 3.89 -9.50 -46.39
C GLU A 147 3.01 -9.39 -47.66
N GLY A 148 3.44 -8.62 -48.67
CA GLY A 148 2.66 -8.41 -49.89
C GLY A 148 1.61 -7.29 -49.83
N HIS A 149 1.46 -6.61 -48.68
CA HIS A 149 0.45 -5.58 -48.46
C HIS A 149 1.07 -4.18 -48.35
N ARG A 150 0.35 -3.15 -48.82
CA ARG A 150 0.78 -1.73 -48.74
C ARG A 150 -0.29 -0.83 -48.13
N GLY A 151 0.00 -0.33 -46.95
CA GLY A 151 -0.81 0.69 -46.29
C GLY A 151 -0.46 2.11 -46.72
N TRP A 152 -1.09 3.07 -46.04
CA TRP A 152 -0.81 4.51 -46.10
C TRP A 152 0.15 4.91 -44.98
N VAL A 153 1.12 5.76 -45.30
CA VAL A 153 2.04 6.40 -44.34
C VAL A 153 2.11 7.90 -44.61
N TRP A 154 2.50 8.67 -43.60
CA TRP A 154 2.86 10.07 -43.76
C TRP A 154 4.33 10.17 -44.13
N HIS A 155 4.64 11.10 -45.04
CA HIS A 155 6.00 11.31 -45.51
C HIS A 155 6.25 12.81 -45.71
N SER A 156 7.33 13.28 -45.10
CA SER A 156 7.95 14.59 -45.30
C SER A 156 9.46 14.43 -45.11
N ARG A 157 10.26 15.34 -45.66
CA ARG A 157 11.73 15.27 -45.51
C ARG A 157 12.23 16.02 -44.27
N HIS A 158 11.37 16.81 -43.63
CA HIS A 158 11.69 17.44 -42.35
C HIS A 158 11.56 16.44 -41.18
N ASP A 159 10.93 15.27 -41.42
CA ASP A 159 10.82 14.17 -40.49
C ASP A 159 11.71 13.00 -40.94
N ALA A 160 12.86 12.81 -40.28
CA ALA A 160 13.87 11.79 -40.58
C ALA A 160 14.68 11.98 -41.89
N GLY A 161 14.67 13.18 -42.49
CA GLY A 161 15.46 13.50 -43.68
C GLY A 161 16.59 14.53 -43.46
N GLY A 162 16.72 15.08 -42.24
CA GLY A 162 17.75 16.06 -41.89
C GLY A 162 17.53 17.46 -42.46
N ARG A 163 16.29 17.79 -42.82
CA ARG A 163 15.90 19.11 -43.30
C ARG A 163 15.04 19.80 -42.24
N SER A 164 15.10 21.12 -42.19
CA SER A 164 14.24 21.91 -41.31
C SER A 164 12.83 22.08 -41.90
N LEU A 165 11.94 22.52 -41.03
CA LEU A 165 10.59 22.98 -41.32
C LEU A 165 10.62 24.51 -41.42
N GLU A 166 10.31 25.05 -42.59
CA GLU A 166 10.43 26.49 -42.92
C GLU A 166 9.06 27.12 -43.18
N LEU A 167 8.82 28.30 -42.61
CA LEU A 167 7.63 29.13 -42.85
C LEU A 167 7.67 29.67 -44.29
N ARG A 168 6.55 29.58 -45.00
CA ARG A 168 6.48 29.95 -46.42
C ARG A 168 6.04 31.38 -46.66
N GLN A 169 5.03 31.85 -45.91
CA GLN A 169 4.46 33.18 -46.05
C GLN A 169 4.19 33.80 -44.66
N PRO A 170 4.99 34.75 -44.18
CA PRO A 170 4.86 35.29 -42.83
C PRO A 170 3.63 36.17 -42.59
N ASP A 171 3.02 36.72 -43.64
CA ASP A 171 1.80 37.54 -43.52
C ASP A 171 0.53 36.69 -43.33
N LEU A 172 0.64 35.36 -43.48
CA LEU A 172 -0.44 34.40 -43.25
C LEU A 172 -0.26 33.67 -41.91
N PRO A 173 -1.33 33.12 -41.30
CA PRO A 173 -1.24 32.47 -40.00
C PRO A 173 -0.20 31.32 -39.99
N SER A 174 0.79 31.43 -39.09
CA SER A 174 1.87 30.45 -38.89
C SER A 174 1.40 29.17 -38.18
N GLY A 175 0.22 29.18 -37.54
CA GLY A 175 -0.30 28.05 -36.77
C GLY A 175 -0.77 26.83 -37.57
N HIS A 176 -0.69 26.85 -38.92
CA HIS A 176 -1.20 25.79 -39.78
C HIS A 176 -0.10 25.22 -40.68
N GLY A 177 0.07 23.89 -40.70
CA GLY A 177 1.11 23.20 -41.49
C GLY A 177 1.08 23.48 -42.99
N GLN A 178 -0.09 23.88 -43.49
CA GLN A 178 -0.32 24.34 -44.84
C GLN A 178 0.46 25.62 -45.26
N ASN A 179 1.04 26.37 -44.30
CA ASN A 179 1.95 27.49 -44.51
C ASN A 179 3.42 27.13 -44.21
N TRP A 180 3.72 25.86 -43.97
CA TRP A 180 5.07 25.37 -43.74
C TRP A 180 5.46 24.37 -44.83
N ALA A 181 6.76 24.22 -45.07
CA ALA A 181 7.28 23.18 -45.94
C ALA A 181 8.65 22.71 -45.47
N THR A 182 9.05 21.52 -45.93
CA THR A 182 10.44 21.08 -45.81
C THR A 182 11.35 22.03 -46.58
N SER A 183 12.45 22.47 -45.95
CA SER A 183 13.54 23.16 -46.62
C SER A 183 14.01 22.46 -47.90
N GLN A 184 14.48 23.25 -48.88
CA GLN A 184 15.12 22.73 -50.09
C GLN A 184 16.57 22.31 -49.84
N THR A 185 17.20 22.82 -48.78
CA THR A 185 18.57 22.53 -48.36
C THR A 185 18.61 21.55 -47.18
N ASP A 186 19.62 20.69 -47.15
CA ASP A 186 19.89 19.83 -46.00
C ASP A 186 20.45 20.72 -44.86
N GLY A 187 19.99 20.50 -43.62
CA GLY A 187 20.31 21.38 -42.48
C GLY A 187 19.55 22.71 -42.44
N GLY A 188 18.67 22.98 -43.41
CA GLY A 188 17.84 24.18 -43.42
C GLY A 188 18.51 25.44 -43.98
N THR A 189 17.94 26.60 -43.68
CA THR A 189 18.46 27.93 -44.07
C THR A 189 18.70 28.88 -42.87
N PRO A 190 19.32 28.40 -41.77
CA PRO A 190 19.46 29.20 -40.56
C PRO A 190 20.21 30.52 -40.82
N GLY A 191 19.62 31.63 -40.37
CA GLY A 191 20.17 32.98 -40.45
C GLY A 191 20.00 33.67 -41.79
N ILE A 192 19.37 33.03 -42.77
CA ILE A 192 19.06 33.61 -44.08
C ILE A 192 17.61 33.34 -44.47
N LYS A 193 17.14 33.93 -45.57
CA LYS A 193 15.74 33.79 -45.99
C LYS A 193 15.39 32.34 -46.34
N ASN A 194 14.26 31.86 -45.81
CA ASN A 194 13.73 30.52 -46.06
C ASN A 194 13.70 30.14 -47.54
N SER A 195 14.21 28.95 -47.85
CA SER A 195 14.28 28.40 -49.21
C SER A 195 12.90 28.17 -49.85
N VAL A 196 11.86 28.03 -49.03
CA VAL A 196 10.46 27.81 -49.46
C VAL A 196 9.60 29.07 -49.39
N HIS A 197 10.20 30.23 -49.12
CA HIS A 197 9.49 31.52 -49.05
C HIS A 197 8.75 31.82 -50.36
N THR A 198 7.51 32.31 -50.26
CA THR A 198 6.70 32.75 -51.41
C THR A 198 5.87 33.98 -51.05
N ASP A 199 5.70 34.90 -52.00
CA ASP A 199 4.81 36.06 -51.86
C ASP A 199 3.34 35.72 -52.16
N ASN A 200 3.07 34.54 -52.73
CA ASN A 200 1.73 34.03 -53.00
C ASN A 200 1.67 32.54 -52.65
N LEU A 201 1.10 32.23 -51.50
CA LEU A 201 0.88 30.87 -51.00
C LEU A 201 -0.36 30.27 -51.69
N PRO A 202 -0.34 28.99 -52.11
CA PRO A 202 -1.59 28.35 -52.57
C PRO A 202 -2.67 28.43 -51.49
N PRO A 203 -3.95 28.67 -51.82
CA PRO A 203 -4.97 29.00 -50.82
C PRO A 203 -5.06 27.91 -49.76
N MET A 204 -4.97 28.29 -48.49
CA MET A 204 -5.03 27.34 -47.38
C MET A 204 -6.47 26.86 -47.20
N ILE A 205 -6.70 25.55 -47.20
CA ILE A 205 -8.01 24.94 -47.00
C ILE A 205 -8.07 24.35 -45.59
N LEU A 206 -8.71 25.05 -44.67
CA LEU A 206 -8.74 24.77 -43.25
C LEU A 206 -10.14 24.33 -42.79
N GLU A 207 -10.22 23.72 -41.61
CA GLU A 207 -11.49 23.39 -40.93
C GLU A 207 -12.51 22.63 -41.81
N ALA A 208 -12.02 21.75 -42.68
CA ALA A 208 -12.88 21.00 -43.58
C ALA A 208 -13.78 20.02 -42.82
N ALA A 209 -15.08 20.09 -43.09
CA ALA A 209 -16.10 19.29 -42.40
C ALA A 209 -17.30 18.99 -43.30
N HIS A 210 -18.05 17.93 -42.98
CA HIS A 210 -19.34 17.63 -43.57
C HIS A 210 -20.44 17.68 -42.50
N SER A 211 -21.65 18.10 -42.91
CA SER A 211 -22.84 18.18 -42.05
C SER A 211 -24.10 17.77 -42.84
N PRO A 212 -25.00 16.95 -42.26
CA PRO A 212 -24.88 16.26 -40.97
C PRO A 212 -23.67 15.32 -40.93
N SER A 213 -23.05 15.11 -39.75
CA SER A 213 -21.90 14.20 -39.61
C SER A 213 -22.26 12.72 -39.73
N LEU A 214 -23.56 12.40 -39.67
CA LEU A 214 -24.14 11.08 -39.87
C LEU A 214 -25.45 11.27 -40.66
N PRO A 215 -25.38 11.52 -41.97
CA PRO A 215 -26.56 11.80 -42.79
C PRO A 215 -27.44 10.55 -42.97
N THR A 216 -28.76 10.72 -42.99
CA THR A 216 -29.72 9.70 -43.45
C THR A 216 -29.90 9.74 -44.97
N SER A 217 -30.60 8.74 -45.51
CA SER A 217 -30.87 8.59 -46.95
C SER A 217 -31.80 9.68 -47.51
N THR A 218 -32.49 10.41 -46.64
CA THR A 218 -33.33 11.56 -46.98
C THR A 218 -32.60 12.89 -46.84
N GLU A 219 -31.41 12.91 -46.26
CA GLU A 219 -30.62 14.11 -45.99
C GLU A 219 -29.54 14.31 -47.04
N GLY A 220 -29.42 15.54 -47.54
CA GLY A 220 -28.23 15.95 -48.31
C GLY A 220 -27.11 16.42 -47.39
N VAL A 221 -25.88 16.39 -47.90
CA VAL A 221 -24.68 16.70 -47.13
C VAL A 221 -24.08 18.01 -47.57
N THR A 222 -23.86 18.93 -46.64
CA THR A 222 -23.09 20.15 -46.88
C THR A 222 -21.64 19.93 -46.47
N VAL A 223 -20.71 20.10 -47.42
CA VAL A 223 -19.28 20.18 -47.13
C VAL A 223 -18.88 21.65 -46.98
N SER A 224 -18.17 21.97 -45.91
CA SER A 224 -17.69 23.32 -45.61
C SER A 224 -16.18 23.34 -45.37
N VAL A 225 -15.53 24.41 -45.81
CA VAL A 225 -14.11 24.70 -45.53
C VAL A 225 -13.94 26.19 -45.21
N ARG A 226 -12.92 26.54 -44.43
CA ARG A 226 -12.38 27.90 -44.37
C ARG A 226 -11.23 28.02 -45.34
N ILE A 227 -11.18 29.11 -46.09
CA ILE A 227 -10.08 29.39 -47.02
C ILE A 227 -9.39 30.68 -46.61
N VAL A 228 -8.08 30.59 -46.43
CA VAL A 228 -7.19 31.72 -46.09
C VAL A 228 -6.20 31.91 -47.22
N ASP A 229 -6.05 33.16 -47.66
CA ASP A 229 -5.26 33.54 -48.83
C ASP A 229 -4.97 35.06 -48.74
N GLU A 230 -3.82 35.49 -49.25
CA GLU A 230 -3.39 36.89 -49.29
C GLU A 230 -4.41 37.77 -50.04
N LYS A 231 -5.09 37.20 -51.05
CA LYS A 231 -6.13 37.83 -51.87
C LYS A 231 -7.37 36.95 -51.98
N ILE A 232 -7.97 36.64 -50.83
CA ILE A 232 -9.17 35.79 -50.73
C ILE A 232 -10.36 36.19 -51.63
N LYS A 233 -10.41 37.41 -52.18
CA LYS A 233 -11.42 37.83 -53.17
C LYS A 233 -11.30 37.10 -54.51
N ASP A 234 -10.10 36.69 -54.87
CA ASP A 234 -9.78 36.09 -56.17
C ASP A 234 -9.83 34.55 -56.12
N VAL A 235 -10.14 33.97 -54.94
CA VAL A 235 -10.12 32.54 -54.73
C VAL A 235 -11.45 31.89 -55.12
N THR A 236 -11.35 30.84 -55.93
CA THR A 236 -12.46 29.92 -56.23
C THR A 236 -12.22 28.57 -55.56
N ALA A 237 -13.30 27.88 -55.18
CA ALA A 237 -13.22 26.57 -54.58
C ALA A 237 -14.22 25.60 -55.21
N GLN A 238 -13.84 24.33 -55.30
CA GLN A 238 -14.64 23.25 -55.86
C GLN A 238 -14.62 22.05 -54.92
N LEU A 239 -15.79 21.46 -54.71
CA LEU A 239 -15.97 20.17 -54.07
C LEU A 239 -16.00 19.10 -55.17
N HIS A 240 -15.23 18.06 -54.97
CA HIS A 240 -15.22 16.86 -55.82
C HIS A 240 -15.69 15.69 -54.97
N PHE A 241 -16.73 14.97 -55.41
CA PHE A 241 -17.23 13.80 -54.68
C PHE A 241 -17.66 12.66 -55.62
N ARG A 242 -17.68 11.44 -55.10
CA ARG A 242 -18.21 10.28 -55.81
C ARG A 242 -18.67 9.21 -54.82
N ASN A 243 -19.56 8.33 -55.27
CA ASN A 243 -19.88 7.13 -54.51
C ASN A 243 -18.71 6.14 -54.63
N ASP A 244 -18.35 5.47 -53.53
CA ASP A 244 -17.32 4.44 -53.55
C ASP A 244 -17.58 3.39 -54.64
N GLY A 245 -16.52 2.96 -55.31
CA GLY A 245 -16.57 2.04 -56.46
C GLY A 245 -16.86 2.68 -57.82
N THR A 246 -17.18 3.98 -57.88
CA THR A 246 -17.32 4.71 -59.16
C THR A 246 -16.01 5.35 -59.59
N GLU A 247 -15.76 5.48 -60.91
CA GLU A 247 -14.49 6.01 -61.41
C GLU A 247 -14.39 7.54 -61.33
N LYS A 248 -15.43 8.25 -61.78
CA LYS A 248 -15.39 9.71 -61.98
C LYS A 248 -15.92 10.48 -60.77
N PHE A 249 -15.25 11.59 -60.45
CA PHE A 249 -15.74 12.56 -59.48
C PHE A 249 -16.73 13.52 -60.12
N GLU A 250 -17.87 13.74 -59.46
CA GLU A 250 -18.75 14.87 -59.69
C GLU A 250 -18.10 16.12 -59.08
N THR A 251 -18.15 17.24 -59.81
CA THR A 251 -17.57 18.52 -59.36
C THR A 251 -18.66 19.56 -59.18
N VAL A 252 -18.69 20.18 -58.00
CA VAL A 252 -19.61 21.26 -57.65
C VAL A 252 -18.82 22.46 -57.16
N ALA A 253 -19.11 23.64 -57.70
CA ALA A 253 -18.53 24.89 -57.21
C ALA A 253 -18.97 25.17 -55.76
N MET A 254 -18.01 25.47 -54.89
CA MET A 254 -18.31 25.88 -53.52
C MET A 254 -18.65 27.36 -53.49
N LYS A 255 -19.81 27.70 -52.91
CA LYS A 255 -20.27 29.08 -52.76
C LYS A 255 -19.67 29.69 -51.50
N ARG A 256 -19.07 30.86 -51.64
CA ARG A 256 -18.60 31.69 -50.53
C ARG A 256 -19.78 32.28 -49.76
N GLN A 257 -19.84 32.04 -48.45
CA GLN A 257 -20.94 32.49 -47.57
C GLN A 257 -20.55 33.71 -46.73
N LYS A 258 -19.29 33.74 -46.26
CA LYS A 258 -18.67 34.83 -45.49
C LYS A 258 -17.25 35.08 -46.02
N GLN A 259 -16.47 35.96 -45.39
CA GLN A 259 -15.14 36.33 -45.88
C GLN A 259 -14.23 35.12 -46.17
N ASP A 260 -14.25 34.06 -45.38
CA ASP A 260 -13.37 32.89 -45.58
C ASP A 260 -14.13 31.55 -45.66
N LEU A 261 -15.44 31.51 -45.40
CA LEU A 261 -16.23 30.27 -45.37
C LEU A 261 -16.82 29.90 -46.74
N PHE A 262 -16.48 28.72 -47.25
CA PHE A 262 -16.99 28.16 -48.51
C PHE A 262 -17.81 26.90 -48.24
N LYS A 263 -18.92 26.72 -48.96
CA LYS A 263 -19.82 25.56 -48.83
C LYS A 263 -20.28 25.00 -50.17
N ALA A 264 -20.39 23.69 -50.27
CA ALA A 264 -21.06 23.00 -51.38
C ALA A 264 -21.99 21.90 -50.83
N PHE A 265 -23.00 21.54 -51.63
CA PHE A 265 -24.03 20.58 -51.27
C PHE A 265 -23.92 19.33 -52.14
N ILE A 266 -23.97 18.16 -51.50
CA ILE A 266 -24.09 16.84 -52.10
C ILE A 266 -25.54 16.37 -51.90
N PRO A 267 -26.27 15.99 -52.97
CA PRO A 267 -27.64 15.48 -52.85
C PRO A 267 -27.74 14.23 -51.97
N PRO A 268 -28.93 13.92 -51.42
CA PRO A 268 -29.16 12.68 -50.66
C PRO A 268 -28.70 11.43 -51.43
N ARG A 269 -28.14 10.47 -50.70
CA ARG A 269 -27.68 9.18 -51.25
C ARG A 269 -28.40 8.02 -50.56
N PRO A 270 -28.54 6.85 -51.20
CA PRO A 270 -29.13 5.67 -50.55
C PRO A 270 -28.40 5.28 -49.27
N ASP A 271 -29.11 4.61 -48.36
CA ASP A 271 -28.52 4.07 -47.13
C ASP A 271 -27.26 3.24 -47.41
N SER A 272 -26.32 3.29 -46.47
CA SER A 272 -25.05 2.57 -46.51
C SER A 272 -24.06 2.99 -47.61
N THR A 273 -24.41 3.97 -48.44
CA THR A 273 -23.48 4.56 -49.42
C THR A 273 -22.29 5.20 -48.71
N VAL A 274 -21.07 4.79 -49.07
CA VAL A 274 -19.83 5.49 -48.73
C VAL A 274 -19.52 6.49 -49.84
N VAL A 275 -19.24 7.74 -49.47
CA VAL A 275 -18.91 8.81 -50.41
C VAL A 275 -17.51 9.31 -50.15
N GLU A 276 -16.70 9.32 -51.21
CA GLU A 276 -15.37 9.91 -51.21
C GLU A 276 -15.48 11.38 -51.64
N PHE A 277 -14.79 12.28 -50.95
CA PHE A 277 -14.72 13.69 -51.35
C PHE A 277 -13.39 14.37 -51.05
N PHE A 278 -13.12 15.44 -51.81
CA PHE A 278 -11.99 16.35 -51.59
C PHE A 278 -12.34 17.75 -52.09
N VAL A 279 -11.61 18.76 -51.62
CA VAL A 279 -11.80 20.16 -52.01
C VAL A 279 -10.57 20.67 -52.73
N THR A 280 -10.77 21.44 -53.79
CA THR A 280 -9.70 22.21 -54.43
C THR A 280 -9.97 23.69 -54.35
N ALA A 281 -8.95 24.48 -54.03
CA ALA A 281 -9.01 25.94 -54.04
C ALA A 281 -7.96 26.48 -55.02
N LEU A 282 -8.31 27.54 -55.75
CA LEU A 282 -7.50 28.13 -56.81
C LEU A 282 -7.51 29.66 -56.67
N ASP A 283 -6.34 30.27 -56.55
CA ASP A 283 -6.13 31.71 -56.76
C ASP A 283 -5.66 31.98 -58.21
N SER A 284 -5.31 33.23 -58.51
CA SER A 284 -4.80 33.67 -59.82
C SER A 284 -3.58 32.90 -60.37
N ARG A 285 -2.82 32.20 -59.52
CA ARG A 285 -1.56 31.50 -59.86
C ARG A 285 -1.48 30.09 -59.29
N ASN A 286 -1.99 29.84 -58.08
CA ASN A 286 -1.76 28.57 -57.39
C ASN A 286 -3.05 27.80 -57.09
N LYS A 287 -2.92 26.46 -57.07
CA LYS A 287 -3.98 25.53 -56.71
C LYS A 287 -3.59 24.70 -55.49
N ARG A 288 -4.52 24.47 -54.58
CA ARG A 288 -4.41 23.51 -53.47
C ARG A 288 -5.52 22.47 -53.52
N THR A 289 -5.21 21.27 -53.01
CA THR A 289 -6.17 20.19 -52.77
C THR A 289 -6.13 19.79 -51.30
N TRP A 290 -7.30 19.64 -50.68
CA TRP A 290 -7.46 19.07 -49.34
C TRP A 290 -8.36 17.82 -49.39
N PRO A 291 -7.97 16.70 -48.74
CA PRO A 291 -6.68 16.47 -48.08
C PRO A 291 -5.49 16.59 -49.06
N ASN A 292 -4.29 16.95 -48.57
CA ASN A 292 -3.10 17.18 -49.40
C ASN A 292 -2.77 15.94 -50.25
N ALA A 293 -3.09 15.98 -51.54
CA ALA A 293 -3.20 14.76 -52.36
C ALA A 293 -2.74 14.95 -53.81
N GLY A 294 -1.80 14.08 -54.23
CA GLY A 294 -1.61 13.73 -55.64
C GLY A 294 -2.75 12.84 -56.17
N PRO A 295 -2.66 12.35 -57.41
CA PRO A 295 -3.72 11.52 -58.02
C PRO A 295 -4.09 10.30 -57.18
N ASP A 296 -3.09 9.62 -56.63
CA ASP A 296 -3.27 8.34 -55.93
C ASP A 296 -3.61 8.48 -54.44
N CYS A 297 -3.49 9.66 -53.84
CA CYS A 297 -3.66 9.87 -52.40
C CYS A 297 -5.13 9.67 -51.95
N PRO A 298 -5.36 9.23 -50.70
CA PRO A 298 -6.68 8.88 -50.23
C PRO A 298 -7.55 10.11 -49.95
N ARG A 299 -8.87 9.98 -50.13
CA ARG A 299 -9.85 11.04 -49.96
C ARG A 299 -10.55 10.99 -48.59
N ALA A 300 -11.22 12.09 -48.22
CA ALA A 300 -12.08 12.12 -47.03
C ALA A 300 -13.35 11.32 -47.29
N LEU A 301 -13.91 10.68 -46.27
CA LEU A 301 -15.07 9.80 -46.39
C LEU A 301 -16.21 10.27 -45.50
N TYR A 302 -17.44 10.11 -45.97
CA TYR A 302 -18.62 10.00 -45.11
C TYR A 302 -19.47 8.81 -45.53
N GLN A 303 -20.40 8.40 -44.67
CA GLN A 303 -21.31 7.30 -44.96
C GLN A 303 -22.75 7.71 -44.61
N VAL A 304 -23.69 7.35 -45.48
CA VAL A 304 -25.13 7.47 -45.20
C VAL A 304 -25.59 6.33 -44.28
N ALA A 305 -26.36 6.64 -43.26
CA ALA A 305 -26.78 5.70 -42.25
C ALA A 305 -28.16 6.03 -41.68
N ASP A 306 -29.18 5.31 -42.11
CA ASP A 306 -30.56 5.43 -41.61
C ASP A 306 -30.70 4.87 -40.20
N ASN A 307 -29.95 3.79 -39.92
CA ASN A 307 -29.97 3.13 -38.62
C ASN A 307 -28.79 3.61 -37.76
N GLN A 308 -29.11 4.37 -36.70
CA GLN A 308 -28.15 4.79 -35.70
C GLN A 308 -28.31 3.97 -34.41
N PRO A 309 -27.21 3.53 -33.78
CA PRO A 309 -27.32 2.87 -32.48
C PRO A 309 -28.03 3.75 -31.44
N GLY A 310 -28.82 3.13 -30.57
CA GLY A 310 -29.49 3.82 -29.46
C GLY A 310 -28.50 4.46 -28.46
N PRO A 311 -28.99 5.25 -27.50
CA PRO A 311 -28.17 5.82 -26.43
C PRO A 311 -27.45 4.72 -25.61
N GLY A 312 -26.38 5.09 -24.88
CA GLY A 312 -25.60 4.16 -24.07
C GLY A 312 -24.10 4.36 -24.25
N ARG A 313 -23.35 3.26 -24.29
CA ARG A 313 -21.89 3.26 -24.47
C ARG A 313 -21.43 4.02 -25.72
N PRO A 314 -20.21 4.59 -25.71
CA PRO A 314 -19.63 5.27 -26.86
C PRO A 314 -19.71 4.39 -28.12
N VAL A 315 -20.00 5.05 -29.25
CA VAL A 315 -20.06 4.40 -30.56
C VAL A 315 -18.92 4.92 -31.40
N HIS A 316 -18.10 4.01 -31.89
CA HIS A 316 -17.03 4.28 -32.83
C HIS A 316 -17.38 3.72 -34.20
N ARG A 317 -17.52 4.58 -35.19
CA ARG A 317 -17.81 4.22 -36.57
C ARG A 317 -16.56 4.43 -37.41
N ILE A 318 -16.09 3.35 -38.01
CA ILE A 318 -14.97 3.32 -38.95
C ILE A 318 -15.56 3.22 -40.35
N ILE A 319 -15.22 4.18 -41.21
CA ILE A 319 -15.66 4.23 -42.60
C ILE A 319 -14.43 3.97 -43.47
N LEU A 320 -14.52 2.97 -44.33
CA LEU A 320 -13.50 2.57 -45.31
C LEU A 320 -14.15 2.50 -46.70
N THR A 321 -13.36 2.71 -47.75
CA THR A 321 -13.78 2.31 -49.10
C THR A 321 -13.80 0.79 -49.21
N SER A 322 -14.56 0.25 -50.15
CA SER A 322 -14.64 -1.18 -50.47
C SER A 322 -13.27 -1.79 -50.74
N LYS A 323 -12.39 -1.05 -51.44
CA LYS A 323 -10.99 -1.44 -51.70
C LYS A 323 -10.19 -1.58 -50.41
N GLU A 324 -10.21 -0.56 -49.56
CA GLU A 324 -9.45 -0.55 -48.30
C GLU A 324 -9.99 -1.59 -47.31
N ARG A 325 -11.32 -1.80 -47.28
CA ARG A 325 -11.96 -2.86 -46.49
C ARG A 325 -11.58 -4.26 -46.98
N SER A 326 -11.53 -4.48 -48.29
CA SER A 326 -11.13 -5.76 -48.88
C SER A 326 -9.66 -6.09 -48.59
N GLU A 327 -8.79 -5.08 -48.61
CA GLU A 327 -7.39 -5.23 -48.22
C GLU A 327 -7.26 -5.64 -46.75
N LEU A 328 -7.96 -4.95 -45.84
CA LEU A 328 -7.97 -5.29 -44.42
C LEU A 328 -8.50 -6.71 -44.16
N ALA A 329 -9.55 -7.13 -44.88
CA ALA A 329 -10.09 -8.47 -44.82
C ALA A 329 -9.11 -9.53 -45.34
N THR A 330 -8.31 -9.20 -46.36
CA THR A 330 -7.27 -10.10 -46.90
C THR A 330 -6.14 -10.28 -45.89
N ILE A 331 -5.66 -9.19 -45.27
CA ILE A 331 -4.68 -9.25 -44.17
C ILE A 331 -5.22 -10.09 -43.02
N GLY A 332 -6.51 -9.97 -42.69
CA GLY A 332 -7.16 -10.72 -41.61
C GLY A 332 -7.33 -12.22 -41.85
N LYS A 333 -7.11 -12.70 -43.08
CA LYS A 333 -7.11 -14.15 -43.41
C LYS A 333 -5.72 -14.77 -43.28
N LEU A 334 -4.67 -13.97 -43.15
CA LEU A 334 -3.33 -14.49 -42.98
C LEU A 334 -3.17 -15.15 -41.60
N PRO A 335 -2.30 -16.18 -41.48
CA PRO A 335 -1.99 -16.75 -40.18
C PRO A 335 -1.32 -15.70 -39.28
N TRP A 336 -1.54 -15.80 -37.96
CA TRP A 336 -1.12 -14.77 -37.01
C TRP A 336 0.39 -14.46 -37.03
N TYR A 337 1.24 -15.43 -37.36
CA TYR A 337 2.69 -15.31 -37.45
C TYR A 337 3.19 -14.74 -38.79
N ARG A 338 2.29 -14.52 -39.77
CA ARG A 338 2.57 -13.85 -41.04
C ARG A 338 1.51 -12.80 -41.33
N THR A 339 1.61 -11.64 -40.69
CA THR A 339 0.59 -10.60 -40.80
C THR A 339 1.21 -9.26 -41.23
N SER A 340 0.37 -8.27 -41.53
CA SER A 340 0.80 -6.94 -41.94
C SER A 340 0.28 -5.86 -40.98
N ASP A 341 1.10 -4.84 -40.75
CA ASP A 341 0.71 -3.61 -40.04
C ASP A 341 0.34 -2.47 -41.00
N ALA A 342 0.13 -2.81 -42.28
CA ALA A 342 -0.38 -1.91 -43.29
C ALA A 342 -1.66 -1.19 -42.82
N GLN A 343 -1.62 0.14 -42.83
CA GLN A 343 -2.73 0.99 -42.40
C GLN A 343 -3.62 1.39 -43.58
N MET A 344 -4.90 1.08 -43.48
CA MET A 344 -5.91 1.47 -44.45
C MET A 344 -6.41 2.90 -44.20
N ASN A 345 -6.77 3.62 -45.27
CA ASN A 345 -7.37 4.94 -45.11
C ASN A 345 -8.83 4.84 -44.67
N GLY A 346 -9.20 5.63 -43.67
CA GLY A 346 -10.59 5.74 -43.27
C GLY A 346 -11.01 7.10 -42.75
N THR A 347 -12.26 7.16 -42.31
CA THR A 347 -12.81 8.20 -41.45
C THR A 347 -13.32 7.57 -40.16
N PHE A 348 -12.97 8.18 -39.03
CA PHE A 348 -13.42 7.77 -37.71
C PHE A 348 -14.46 8.76 -37.19
N ILE A 349 -15.63 8.25 -36.81
CA ILE A 349 -16.70 9.05 -36.19
C ILE A 349 -16.98 8.48 -34.81
N ASN A 350 -16.82 9.29 -33.78
CA ASN A 350 -17.17 8.93 -32.42
C ASN A 350 -18.44 9.67 -31.99
N ARG A 351 -19.38 8.95 -31.39
CA ARG A 351 -20.57 9.49 -30.74
C ARG A 351 -20.57 9.13 -29.26
N GLU A 352 -20.55 10.14 -28.41
CA GLU A 352 -20.51 9.99 -26.95
C GLU A 352 -21.11 11.23 -26.26
N GLY A 353 -21.93 11.02 -25.22
CA GLY A 353 -22.50 12.13 -24.44
C GLY A 353 -23.33 13.15 -25.26
N GLY A 354 -24.00 12.69 -26.31
CA GLY A 354 -24.73 13.56 -27.25
C GLY A 354 -23.86 14.35 -28.24
N LYS A 355 -22.53 14.22 -28.17
CA LYS A 355 -21.58 14.86 -29.08
C LYS A 355 -21.14 13.88 -30.18
N VAL A 356 -20.91 14.40 -31.38
CA VAL A 356 -20.33 13.67 -32.51
C VAL A 356 -19.03 14.34 -32.91
N SER A 357 -17.97 13.55 -33.06
CA SER A 357 -16.66 14.02 -33.53
C SER A 357 -16.22 13.21 -34.74
N VAL A 358 -15.69 13.89 -35.76
CA VAL A 358 -15.22 13.29 -37.01
C VAL A 358 -13.71 13.50 -37.14
N ARG A 359 -13.00 12.47 -37.60
CA ARG A 359 -11.58 12.52 -37.96
C ARG A 359 -11.40 11.87 -39.33
N TYR A 360 -10.99 12.66 -40.30
CA TYR A 360 -10.69 12.17 -41.65
C TYR A 360 -9.27 11.67 -41.75
N ASN A 361 -9.01 10.89 -42.79
CA ASN A 361 -7.68 10.40 -43.13
C ASN A 361 -6.96 9.67 -41.99
N VAL A 362 -7.74 8.96 -41.17
CA VAL A 362 -7.18 8.07 -40.15
C VAL A 362 -6.52 6.86 -40.82
N GLY A 363 -5.58 6.24 -40.12
CA GLY A 363 -5.02 4.95 -40.46
C GLY A 363 -5.72 3.84 -39.66
N VAL A 364 -6.24 2.81 -40.33
CA VAL A 364 -6.92 1.69 -39.69
C VAL A 364 -6.16 0.41 -40.00
N ARG A 365 -5.71 -0.31 -38.98
CA ARG A 365 -5.01 -1.60 -39.16
C ARG A 365 -5.53 -2.65 -38.20
N LEU A 366 -5.29 -3.92 -38.53
CA LEU A 366 -5.43 -5.00 -37.56
C LEU A 366 -4.29 -4.92 -36.54
N ARG A 367 -4.57 -5.32 -35.29
CA ARG A 367 -3.58 -5.34 -34.20
C ARG A 367 -3.58 -6.68 -33.47
N GLY A 368 -2.53 -6.88 -32.66
CA GLY A 368 -2.32 -8.09 -31.87
C GLY A 368 -1.36 -9.06 -32.53
N THR A 369 -1.12 -10.18 -31.86
CA THR A 369 -0.34 -11.32 -32.37
C THR A 369 -1.28 -12.48 -32.58
N THR A 370 -1.39 -13.40 -31.62
CA THR A 370 -2.30 -14.56 -31.65
C THR A 370 -3.76 -14.16 -31.79
N SER A 371 -4.17 -13.02 -31.20
CA SER A 371 -5.52 -12.46 -31.33
C SER A 371 -5.92 -12.07 -32.77
N ARG A 372 -4.97 -12.00 -33.72
CA ARG A 372 -5.31 -11.89 -35.15
C ARG A 372 -5.95 -13.14 -35.72
N ALA A 373 -5.77 -14.30 -35.08
CA ALA A 373 -6.45 -15.53 -35.46
C ALA A 373 -7.91 -15.59 -34.94
N ALA A 374 -8.27 -14.79 -33.94
CA ALA A 374 -9.63 -14.78 -33.37
C ALA A 374 -10.66 -14.39 -34.42
N GLU A 375 -11.88 -14.95 -34.37
CA GLU A 375 -12.96 -14.68 -35.33
C GLU A 375 -13.17 -13.17 -35.51
N HIS A 376 -13.42 -12.48 -34.40
CA HIS A 376 -13.52 -11.02 -34.34
C HIS A 376 -12.13 -10.40 -34.17
N LYS A 377 -11.75 -9.54 -35.11
CA LYS A 377 -10.38 -9.00 -35.20
C LYS A 377 -10.23 -7.70 -34.40
N SER A 378 -9.22 -7.63 -33.54
CA SER A 378 -8.79 -6.38 -32.90
C SER A 378 -8.22 -5.39 -33.92
N ARG A 379 -8.45 -4.09 -33.69
CA ARG A 379 -8.03 -3.00 -34.59
C ARG A 379 -7.28 -1.92 -33.83
N GLN A 380 -6.45 -1.16 -34.55
CA GLN A 380 -5.94 0.13 -34.10
C GLN A 380 -6.36 1.21 -35.10
N VAL A 381 -6.80 2.35 -34.57
CA VAL A 381 -7.08 3.56 -35.36
C VAL A 381 -6.02 4.60 -35.00
N ASN A 382 -5.27 5.06 -35.99
CA ASN A 382 -4.24 6.09 -35.88
C ASN A 382 -4.79 7.42 -36.43
N PHE A 383 -4.67 8.47 -35.63
CA PHE A 383 -5.08 9.82 -35.94
C PHE A 383 -3.84 10.65 -36.29
N PRO A 384 -3.89 11.47 -37.35
CA PRO A 384 -2.84 12.43 -37.64
C PRO A 384 -2.49 13.28 -36.41
N ASN A 385 -1.21 13.43 -36.11
CA ASN A 385 -0.74 14.13 -34.90
C ASN A 385 -0.98 15.66 -34.89
N ASP A 386 -1.42 16.24 -36.01
CA ASP A 386 -1.93 17.61 -36.13
C ASP A 386 -3.43 17.74 -35.75
N GLN A 387 -4.18 16.63 -35.80
CA GLN A 387 -5.61 16.56 -35.47
C GLN A 387 -5.95 15.36 -34.57
N PRO A 388 -5.33 15.27 -33.37
CA PRO A 388 -5.57 14.15 -32.47
C PRO A 388 -7.05 14.04 -32.06
N TRP A 389 -7.47 12.84 -31.68
CA TRP A 389 -8.77 12.59 -31.08
C TRP A 389 -8.62 12.52 -29.56
N GLN A 390 -9.25 13.44 -28.84
CA GLN A 390 -9.15 13.54 -27.37
C GLN A 390 -7.69 13.55 -26.86
N ASN A 391 -6.81 14.29 -27.54
CA ASN A 391 -5.36 14.35 -27.30
C ASN A 391 -4.61 13.01 -27.50
N ARG A 392 -5.19 12.05 -28.22
CA ARG A 392 -4.55 10.79 -28.59
C ARG A 392 -4.25 10.75 -30.08
N THR A 393 -3.09 10.24 -30.44
CA THR A 393 -2.71 9.96 -31.84
C THR A 393 -3.07 8.55 -32.27
N SER A 394 -3.51 7.70 -31.34
CA SER A 394 -4.08 6.41 -31.69
C SER A 394 -4.98 5.85 -30.59
N VAL A 395 -5.81 4.87 -30.95
CA VAL A 395 -6.63 4.10 -30.01
C VAL A 395 -6.67 2.64 -30.42
N ASN A 396 -6.61 1.77 -29.42
CA ASN A 396 -6.74 0.34 -29.61
C ASN A 396 -8.18 -0.10 -29.38
N LEU A 397 -8.69 -0.99 -30.23
CA LEU A 397 -10.00 -1.61 -30.12
C LEU A 397 -9.80 -3.13 -30.05
N ASN A 398 -9.83 -3.67 -28.84
CA ASN A 398 -9.63 -5.10 -28.58
C ASN A 398 -10.93 -5.90 -28.63
N ALA A 399 -10.93 -6.99 -29.39
CA ALA A 399 -12.07 -7.88 -29.52
C ALA A 399 -12.09 -9.00 -28.49
N VAL A 400 -10.94 -9.40 -27.92
CA VAL A 400 -10.90 -10.55 -27.00
C VAL A 400 -11.35 -10.11 -25.62
N SER A 401 -12.37 -10.78 -25.05
CA SER A 401 -12.83 -10.61 -23.67
C SER A 401 -12.90 -9.15 -23.16
N PRO A 402 -13.59 -8.22 -23.86
CA PRO A 402 -13.49 -6.79 -23.59
C PRO A 402 -13.94 -6.38 -22.18
N HIS A 403 -14.91 -7.11 -21.63
CA HIS A 403 -15.47 -6.88 -20.30
C HIS A 403 -14.46 -7.11 -19.16
N VAL A 404 -13.61 -8.13 -19.24
CA VAL A 404 -12.56 -8.34 -18.21
C VAL A 404 -11.35 -7.44 -18.42
N GLN A 405 -11.07 -6.97 -19.64
CA GLN A 405 -10.06 -5.93 -19.86
C GLN A 405 -10.50 -4.60 -19.22
N GLU A 406 -11.77 -4.22 -19.34
CA GLU A 406 -12.35 -3.05 -18.65
C GLU A 406 -12.28 -3.20 -17.11
N LEU A 407 -12.69 -4.35 -16.59
CA LEU A 407 -12.67 -4.63 -15.14
C LEU A 407 -11.25 -4.71 -14.58
N GLY A 408 -10.36 -5.50 -15.19
CA GLY A 408 -8.98 -5.68 -14.75
C GLY A 408 -8.23 -4.36 -14.70
N SER A 409 -8.32 -3.57 -15.77
CA SER A 409 -7.79 -2.20 -15.83
C SER A 409 -8.30 -1.31 -14.69
N ALA A 410 -9.59 -1.37 -14.37
CA ALA A 410 -10.15 -0.60 -13.26
C ALA A 410 -9.69 -1.09 -11.89
N LEU A 411 -9.55 -2.41 -11.71
CA LEU A 411 -9.09 -3.03 -10.45
C LEU A 411 -7.62 -2.70 -10.17
N PHE A 412 -6.74 -2.69 -11.17
CA PHE A 412 -5.36 -2.20 -11.02
C PHE A 412 -5.33 -0.75 -10.54
N ARG A 413 -6.13 0.13 -11.16
CA ARG A 413 -6.19 1.55 -10.73
C ARG A 413 -6.79 1.72 -9.34
N LEU A 414 -7.81 0.94 -8.98
CA LEU A 414 -8.38 0.95 -7.63
C LEU A 414 -7.37 0.43 -6.59
N ALA A 415 -6.49 -0.48 -7.00
CA ALA A 415 -5.34 -0.91 -6.22
C ALA A 415 -4.19 0.11 -6.20
N GLY A 416 -4.33 1.31 -6.77
CA GLY A 416 -3.27 2.32 -6.76
C GLY A 416 -2.10 2.04 -7.70
N LEU A 417 -2.29 1.15 -8.68
CA LEU A 417 -1.27 0.79 -9.67
C LEU A 417 -1.55 1.46 -11.04
N PRO A 418 -0.50 1.70 -11.86
CA PRO A 418 -0.69 2.15 -13.23
C PRO A 418 -1.37 1.07 -14.05
N ALA A 419 -2.30 1.46 -14.93
CA ALA A 419 -2.89 0.58 -15.93
C ALA A 419 -3.48 1.38 -17.09
N LEU A 420 -3.46 0.79 -18.28
CA LEU A 420 -4.07 1.38 -19.49
C LEU A 420 -5.53 1.76 -19.22
N ARG A 421 -5.98 2.94 -19.65
CA ARG A 421 -7.41 3.27 -19.61
C ARG A 421 -8.16 2.29 -20.52
N ALA A 422 -9.19 1.65 -19.98
CA ALA A 422 -10.00 0.67 -20.68
C ALA A 422 -11.49 0.96 -20.47
N ARG A 423 -12.29 0.79 -21.53
CA ARG A 423 -13.77 0.82 -21.44
C ARG A 423 -14.41 0.03 -22.58
N ALA A 424 -15.58 -0.55 -22.34
CA ALA A 424 -16.36 -1.16 -23.41
C ALA A 424 -16.98 -0.09 -24.34
N VAL A 425 -16.86 -0.31 -25.65
CA VAL A 425 -17.40 0.56 -26.71
C VAL A 425 -18.06 -0.26 -27.81
N ARG A 426 -19.02 0.34 -28.52
CA ARG A 426 -19.66 -0.28 -29.69
C ARG A 426 -18.91 0.15 -30.94
N VAL A 427 -18.52 -0.81 -31.79
CA VAL A 427 -17.75 -0.52 -33.01
C VAL A 427 -18.55 -0.91 -34.25
N LEU A 428 -18.68 0.02 -35.17
CA LEU A 428 -19.28 -0.19 -36.49
C LEU A 428 -18.22 0.00 -37.58
N GLU A 429 -18.20 -0.87 -38.57
CA GLU A 429 -17.42 -0.73 -39.79
C GLU A 429 -18.38 -0.67 -40.97
N ASN A 430 -18.40 0.44 -41.69
CA ASN A 430 -19.32 0.68 -42.81
C ASN A 430 -20.79 0.30 -42.48
N ASN A 431 -21.36 0.87 -41.42
CA ASN A 431 -22.69 0.57 -40.87
C ASN A 431 -22.89 -0.82 -40.25
N GLN A 432 -21.91 -1.73 -40.35
CA GLN A 432 -22.03 -3.07 -39.80
C GLN A 432 -21.41 -3.16 -38.39
N PRO A 433 -22.13 -3.64 -37.37
CA PRO A 433 -21.54 -3.94 -36.06
C PRO A 433 -20.43 -5.00 -36.19
N LEU A 434 -19.28 -4.77 -35.56
CA LEU A 434 -18.14 -5.70 -35.64
C LEU A 434 -18.07 -6.73 -34.50
N GLY A 435 -18.79 -6.51 -33.39
CA GLY A 435 -18.74 -7.37 -32.20
C GLY A 435 -19.88 -8.39 -32.19
N GLY A 436 -19.55 -9.65 -31.90
CA GLY A 436 -20.51 -10.74 -31.79
C GLY A 436 -20.99 -10.99 -30.36
N PRO A 437 -21.81 -12.04 -30.14
CA PRO A 437 -22.28 -12.45 -28.82
C PRO A 437 -21.14 -12.77 -27.84
N SER A 438 -20.03 -13.35 -28.31
CA SER A 438 -18.86 -13.68 -27.47
C SER A 438 -18.10 -12.44 -26.97
N GLN A 439 -18.32 -11.27 -27.57
CA GLN A 439 -17.82 -9.98 -27.07
C GLN A 439 -18.91 -9.13 -26.41
N PHE A 440 -20.11 -9.70 -26.22
CA PHE A 440 -21.28 -8.95 -25.78
C PHE A 440 -21.57 -7.74 -26.67
N HIS A 441 -21.25 -7.83 -27.97
CA HIS A 441 -21.37 -6.75 -28.97
C HIS A 441 -20.50 -5.51 -28.71
N HIS A 442 -19.44 -5.62 -27.91
CA HIS A 442 -18.53 -4.53 -27.57
C HIS A 442 -17.08 -4.84 -27.95
N TYR A 443 -16.23 -3.82 -27.94
CA TYR A 443 -14.77 -3.92 -27.96
C TYR A 443 -14.23 -3.18 -26.73
N ALA A 444 -13.03 -3.53 -26.28
CA ALA A 444 -12.30 -2.74 -25.28
C ALA A 444 -11.55 -1.62 -26.00
N GLU A 445 -11.97 -0.37 -25.77
CA GLU A 445 -11.19 0.82 -26.11
C GLU A 445 -10.04 0.95 -25.11
N LEU A 446 -8.80 0.91 -25.60
CA LEU A 446 -7.59 0.97 -24.78
C LEU A 446 -6.66 2.06 -25.26
N ASP A 447 -6.01 2.72 -24.31
CA ASP A 447 -4.84 3.53 -24.63
C ASP A 447 -3.71 2.65 -25.20
N PRO A 448 -3.01 3.11 -26.23
CA PRO A 448 -1.72 2.56 -26.62
C PRO A 448 -0.65 2.87 -25.58
N LEU A 449 0.29 1.93 -25.37
CA LEU A 449 1.48 2.19 -24.56
C LEU A 449 2.42 3.13 -25.33
N ASN A 450 2.30 4.43 -25.08
CA ASN A 450 3.09 5.48 -25.74
C ASN A 450 3.28 6.69 -24.80
N SER A 451 3.91 7.75 -25.29
CA SER A 451 4.15 8.97 -24.51
C SER A 451 2.88 9.66 -24.01
N GLU A 452 1.76 9.56 -24.74
CA GLU A 452 0.49 10.20 -24.34
C GLU A 452 -0.16 9.46 -23.16
N TYR A 453 -0.02 8.13 -23.11
CA TYR A 453 -0.41 7.34 -21.95
C TYR A 453 0.47 7.68 -20.74
N ILE A 454 1.79 7.78 -20.92
CA ILE A 454 2.73 8.12 -19.85
C ILE A 454 2.45 9.52 -19.28
N ASP A 455 2.22 10.52 -20.14
CA ASP A 455 1.85 11.88 -19.71
C ASP A 455 0.58 11.90 -18.85
N TRP A 456 -0.39 11.06 -19.21
CA TRP A 456 -1.61 10.90 -18.41
C TRP A 456 -1.37 10.14 -17.09
N GLN A 457 -0.55 9.09 -17.10
CA GLN A 457 -0.36 8.19 -15.96
C GLN A 457 0.63 8.72 -14.92
N PHE A 458 1.64 9.47 -15.35
CA PHE A 458 2.72 10.03 -14.50
C PHE A 458 2.85 11.54 -14.74
N PRO A 459 1.81 12.33 -14.39
CA PRO A 459 1.82 13.76 -14.63
C PRO A 459 2.97 14.42 -13.85
N GLY A 460 3.83 15.15 -14.56
CA GLY A 460 5.01 15.80 -13.98
C GLY A 460 6.31 14.99 -14.05
N ASP A 461 6.24 13.70 -14.39
CA ASP A 461 7.42 12.86 -14.58
C ASP A 461 7.30 11.96 -15.82
N ALA A 462 6.77 12.51 -16.92
CA ALA A 462 6.40 11.78 -18.12
C ALA A 462 7.52 11.62 -19.17
N ASN A 463 8.69 12.19 -18.90
CA ASN A 463 9.81 12.26 -19.86
C ASN A 463 10.72 11.03 -19.84
N GLY A 464 10.41 10.05 -18.99
CA GLY A 464 11.17 8.83 -18.78
C GLY A 464 11.05 7.80 -19.91
N ASN A 465 11.60 6.62 -19.67
CA ASN A 465 11.66 5.53 -20.65
C ASN A 465 10.58 4.47 -20.37
N LEU A 466 9.76 4.21 -21.39
CA LEU A 466 8.76 3.13 -21.41
C LEU A 466 9.25 1.99 -22.30
N TYR A 467 9.33 0.79 -21.75
CA TYR A 467 9.69 -0.43 -22.46
C TYR A 467 8.52 -1.41 -22.43
N LYS A 468 8.07 -1.88 -23.59
CA LYS A 468 7.09 -2.96 -23.68
C LYS A 468 7.82 -4.29 -23.81
N GLY A 469 7.56 -5.24 -22.91
CA GLY A 469 8.11 -6.59 -22.98
C GLY A 469 7.42 -7.43 -24.06
N GLY A 470 8.20 -8.08 -24.91
CA GLY A 470 7.74 -9.10 -25.85
C GLY A 470 7.99 -10.52 -25.34
N GLY A 471 7.72 -11.53 -26.18
CA GLY A 471 7.80 -12.96 -25.81
C GLY A 471 9.19 -13.50 -25.47
N HIS A 472 10.25 -12.68 -25.51
CA HIS A 472 11.59 -13.00 -25.02
C HIS A 472 12.03 -12.12 -23.84
N ALA A 473 11.20 -11.18 -23.38
CA ALA A 473 11.50 -10.29 -22.28
C ALA A 473 11.20 -10.95 -20.92
N ASP A 474 12.18 -11.64 -20.34
CA ASP A 474 12.07 -12.43 -19.10
C ASP A 474 12.85 -11.85 -17.91
N LEU A 475 13.26 -10.59 -17.98
CA LEU A 475 14.09 -9.87 -17.00
C LEU A 475 15.54 -10.37 -16.89
N LYS A 476 16.02 -11.18 -17.84
CA LYS A 476 17.41 -11.60 -17.86
C LYS A 476 18.34 -10.46 -18.30
N PHE A 477 19.48 -10.34 -17.62
CA PHE A 477 20.59 -9.51 -18.07
C PHE A 477 21.27 -10.14 -19.30
N LEU A 478 21.40 -9.39 -20.39
CA LEU A 478 21.91 -9.83 -21.70
C LEU A 478 23.28 -9.22 -22.06
N GLY A 479 23.87 -8.40 -21.19
CA GLY A 479 25.16 -7.74 -21.40
C GLY A 479 25.07 -6.21 -21.36
N ASP A 480 26.21 -5.52 -21.53
CA ASP A 480 26.30 -4.07 -21.31
C ASP A 480 25.97 -3.20 -22.55
N THR A 481 25.44 -3.80 -23.62
CA THR A 481 25.14 -3.08 -24.86
C THR A 481 23.64 -3.09 -25.15
N ALA A 482 23.12 -2.03 -25.78
CA ALA A 482 21.70 -1.92 -26.11
C ALA A 482 21.19 -2.96 -27.12
N ALA A 483 22.05 -3.49 -28.00
CA ALA A 483 21.63 -4.27 -29.16
C ALA A 483 20.77 -5.51 -28.82
N PRO A 484 21.14 -6.39 -27.85
CA PRO A 484 20.33 -7.55 -27.50
C PRO A 484 18.95 -7.20 -26.94
N TYR A 485 18.84 -6.07 -26.24
CA TYR A 485 17.58 -5.63 -25.62
C TYR A 485 16.61 -5.02 -26.65
N ALA A 486 17.15 -4.41 -27.70
CA ALA A 486 16.38 -3.77 -28.77
C ALA A 486 15.91 -4.75 -29.86
N GLU A 487 16.31 -6.03 -29.79
CA GLU A 487 15.87 -7.06 -30.72
C GLU A 487 14.35 -7.27 -30.70
N LEU A 488 13.81 -7.75 -31.83
CA LEU A 488 12.38 -8.04 -31.95
C LEU A 488 11.97 -9.06 -30.87
N HIS A 489 10.82 -8.81 -30.23
CA HIS A 489 10.27 -9.61 -29.12
C HIS A 489 11.00 -9.52 -27.77
N PHE A 490 12.05 -8.70 -27.62
CA PHE A 490 12.62 -8.32 -26.33
C PHE A 490 11.95 -7.05 -25.78
N TYR A 491 12.69 -5.96 -25.59
CA TYR A 491 12.22 -4.73 -24.95
C TYR A 491 11.98 -3.64 -25.99
N ALA A 492 10.75 -3.57 -26.50
CA ALA A 492 10.37 -2.55 -27.46
C ALA A 492 10.23 -1.20 -26.76
N LYS A 493 11.23 -0.32 -26.93
CA LYS A 493 11.24 1.04 -26.38
C LYS A 493 10.16 1.91 -27.06
N GLN A 494 9.18 2.36 -26.27
CA GLN A 494 8.00 3.10 -26.73
C GLN A 494 8.15 4.62 -26.62
N THR A 495 8.97 5.11 -25.68
CA THR A 495 9.32 6.54 -25.55
C THR A 495 10.83 6.71 -25.75
N ASN A 496 11.28 7.89 -26.21
CA ASN A 496 12.71 8.17 -26.40
C ASN A 496 13.44 7.19 -27.32
N ARG A 497 12.72 6.51 -28.23
CA ARG A 497 13.24 5.40 -29.05
C ARG A 497 14.45 5.78 -29.90
N TRP A 498 14.49 7.00 -30.43
CA TRP A 498 15.56 7.50 -31.30
C TRP A 498 16.93 7.58 -30.60
N LEU A 499 16.96 7.74 -29.26
CA LEU A 499 18.22 7.75 -28.53
C LEU A 499 18.93 6.39 -28.58
N ASN A 500 18.16 5.31 -28.78
CA ASN A 500 18.64 3.92 -28.71
C ASN A 500 19.49 3.63 -27.44
N ASP A 501 19.25 4.40 -26.38
CA ASP A 501 19.90 4.26 -25.08
C ASP A 501 19.05 3.34 -24.20
N TYR A 502 19.62 2.25 -23.72
CA TYR A 502 18.97 1.26 -22.86
C TYR A 502 19.67 1.15 -21.50
N THR A 503 20.55 2.10 -21.16
CA THR A 503 21.43 2.02 -19.99
C THR A 503 20.65 1.84 -18.69
N ASP A 504 19.53 2.55 -18.53
CA ASP A 504 18.65 2.41 -17.37
C ASP A 504 18.10 0.98 -17.22
N LEU A 505 17.59 0.39 -18.31
CA LEU A 505 17.11 -0.99 -18.32
C LEU A 505 18.25 -1.98 -18.06
N ILE A 506 19.42 -1.76 -18.67
CA ILE A 506 20.61 -2.61 -18.51
C ILE A 506 21.04 -2.64 -17.04
N ASP A 507 21.13 -1.46 -16.41
CA ASP A 507 21.51 -1.33 -15.01
C ASP A 507 20.49 -1.99 -14.08
N PHE A 508 19.20 -1.81 -14.35
CA PHE A 508 18.13 -2.49 -13.62
C PHE A 508 18.21 -4.01 -13.74
N LEU A 509 18.34 -4.57 -14.94
CA LEU A 509 18.41 -6.02 -15.14
C LEU A 509 19.72 -6.61 -14.59
N ARG A 510 20.82 -5.84 -14.61
CA ARG A 510 22.07 -6.23 -13.94
C ARG A 510 21.86 -6.33 -12.43
N ALA A 511 21.25 -5.30 -11.83
CA ALA A 511 20.95 -5.28 -10.40
C ALA A 511 20.03 -6.45 -9.99
N LEU A 512 19.05 -6.79 -10.82
CA LEU A 512 18.14 -7.89 -10.53
C LEU A 512 18.77 -9.29 -10.72
N GLY A 513 19.62 -9.47 -11.74
CA GLY A 513 20.13 -10.79 -12.14
C GLY A 513 21.57 -11.12 -11.74
N GLN A 514 22.38 -10.15 -11.28
CA GLN A 514 23.81 -10.35 -10.97
C GLN A 514 24.23 -9.89 -9.58
N THR A 515 23.37 -9.19 -8.84
CA THR A 515 23.68 -8.79 -7.46
C THR A 515 23.72 -10.01 -6.56
N ASP A 516 24.74 -10.10 -5.68
CA ASP A 516 24.79 -11.12 -4.65
C ASP A 516 23.51 -11.06 -3.80
N GLY A 517 22.90 -12.22 -3.52
CA GLY A 517 21.64 -12.31 -2.78
C GLY A 517 21.69 -11.62 -1.41
N SER A 518 22.88 -11.46 -0.83
CA SER A 518 23.11 -10.74 0.43
C SER A 518 22.97 -9.21 0.32
N THR A 519 23.21 -8.62 -0.86
CA THR A 519 23.19 -7.16 -1.11
C THR A 519 21.99 -6.70 -1.94
N LEU A 520 21.25 -7.66 -2.49
CA LEU A 520 20.02 -7.45 -3.24
C LEU A 520 18.98 -6.54 -2.51
N PRO A 521 18.80 -6.63 -1.17
CA PRO A 521 17.85 -5.77 -0.45
C PRO A 521 18.21 -4.28 -0.47
N GLU A 522 19.50 -3.95 -0.57
CA GLU A 522 19.96 -2.56 -0.65
C GLU A 522 19.92 -2.03 -2.09
N ALA A 523 20.23 -2.90 -3.07
CA ALA A 523 20.30 -2.53 -4.48
C ALA A 523 18.93 -2.39 -5.15
N LEU A 524 17.97 -3.28 -4.84
CA LEU A 524 16.66 -3.28 -5.50
C LEU A 524 15.86 -2.00 -5.27
N PRO A 525 15.72 -1.45 -4.04
CA PRO A 525 14.94 -0.23 -3.81
C PRO A 525 15.45 1.00 -4.56
N GLN A 526 16.69 1.01 -5.04
CA GLN A 526 17.27 2.11 -5.81
C GLN A 526 16.86 2.09 -7.29
N GLN A 527 16.53 0.91 -7.82
CA GLN A 527 16.21 0.71 -9.25
C GLN A 527 14.77 0.23 -9.48
N MET A 528 14.09 -0.25 -8.44
CA MET A 528 12.79 -0.90 -8.50
C MET A 528 11.87 -0.33 -7.43
N ASN A 529 10.66 0.07 -7.82
CA ASN A 529 9.65 0.45 -6.85
C ASN A 529 9.03 -0.83 -6.27
N LEU A 530 9.62 -1.34 -5.17
CA LEU A 530 9.24 -2.62 -4.57
C LEU A 530 7.73 -2.71 -4.27
N ASP A 531 7.12 -1.67 -3.69
CA ASP A 531 5.69 -1.68 -3.39
C ASP A 531 4.85 -1.78 -4.66
N ASN A 532 5.20 -1.06 -5.73
CA ASN A 532 4.51 -1.19 -7.00
C ASN A 532 4.58 -2.63 -7.53
N TRP A 533 5.76 -3.25 -7.53
CA TRP A 533 5.95 -4.60 -8.06
C TRP A 533 5.27 -5.67 -7.21
N THR A 534 5.50 -5.70 -5.90
CA THR A 534 4.88 -6.71 -5.02
C THR A 534 3.36 -6.60 -5.02
N ARG A 535 2.83 -5.38 -5.08
CA ARG A 535 1.39 -5.14 -5.18
C ARG A 535 0.84 -5.51 -6.56
N HIS A 536 1.60 -5.29 -7.63
CA HIS A 536 1.24 -5.70 -8.99
C HIS A 536 1.11 -7.23 -9.11
N LEU A 537 2.08 -7.98 -8.56
CA LEU A 537 2.01 -9.44 -8.49
C LEU A 537 0.79 -9.91 -7.68
N ALA A 538 0.54 -9.30 -6.52
CA ALA A 538 -0.62 -9.61 -5.68
C ALA A 538 -1.97 -9.38 -6.39
N VAL A 539 -2.10 -8.30 -7.17
CA VAL A 539 -3.31 -8.06 -7.97
C VAL A 539 -3.50 -9.14 -9.03
N HIS A 540 -2.45 -9.56 -9.73
CA HIS A 540 -2.55 -10.63 -10.72
C HIS A 540 -2.98 -11.97 -10.10
N ASP A 541 -2.46 -12.31 -8.93
CA ASP A 541 -2.86 -13.53 -8.22
C ASP A 541 -4.31 -13.45 -7.72
N LEU A 542 -4.79 -12.30 -7.26
CA LEU A 542 -6.20 -12.09 -6.90
C LEU A 542 -7.14 -12.08 -8.12
N LEU A 543 -6.68 -11.58 -9.26
CA LEU A 543 -7.40 -11.64 -10.54
C LEU A 543 -7.47 -13.07 -11.10
N GLY A 544 -6.56 -13.96 -10.66
CA GLY A 544 -6.36 -15.28 -11.26
C GLY A 544 -5.94 -15.15 -12.72
N ASN A 545 -4.91 -14.34 -13.00
CA ASN A 545 -4.43 -14.12 -14.37
C ASN A 545 -3.83 -15.39 -14.97
N GLU A 546 -4.31 -15.84 -16.13
CA GLU A 546 -3.82 -17.06 -16.78
C GLU A 546 -3.14 -16.80 -18.12
N GLU A 547 -2.86 -15.54 -18.42
CA GLU A 547 -2.05 -15.19 -19.58
C GLU A 547 -0.64 -15.76 -19.47
N THR A 548 -0.08 -16.09 -20.63
CA THR A 548 1.33 -16.47 -20.75
C THR A 548 2.17 -15.20 -20.60
N SER A 549 2.54 -14.88 -19.37
CA SER A 549 3.07 -13.56 -19.01
C SER A 549 4.15 -13.67 -17.94
N LEU A 550 4.93 -12.59 -17.78
CA LEU A 550 5.94 -12.49 -16.73
C LEU A 550 5.41 -12.84 -15.32
N VAL A 551 4.19 -12.39 -15.01
CA VAL A 551 3.59 -12.54 -13.67
C VAL A 551 3.06 -13.95 -13.39
N THR A 552 2.92 -14.78 -14.43
CA THR A 552 2.61 -16.22 -14.31
C THR A 552 3.85 -17.09 -14.44
N GLY A 553 5.04 -16.47 -14.50
CA GLY A 553 6.33 -17.14 -14.54
C GLY A 553 6.89 -17.39 -15.94
N ASP A 554 6.26 -16.86 -16.99
CA ASP A 554 6.73 -16.92 -18.38
C ASP A 554 7.41 -15.58 -18.79
N ARG A 555 7.31 -15.19 -20.07
CA ARG A 555 7.92 -13.98 -20.66
C ARG A 555 6.85 -13.05 -21.22
N GLY A 556 7.17 -11.76 -21.32
CA GLY A 556 6.30 -10.78 -21.99
C GLY A 556 5.00 -10.42 -21.24
N ASP A 557 4.14 -9.67 -21.91
CA ASP A 557 2.84 -9.16 -21.40
C ASP A 557 2.91 -8.28 -20.15
N TYR A 558 3.90 -7.39 -20.16
CA TYR A 558 4.03 -6.26 -19.24
C TYR A 558 4.70 -5.09 -19.94
N ALA A 559 4.68 -3.93 -19.29
CA ALA A 559 5.57 -2.83 -19.63
C ALA A 559 6.29 -2.30 -18.37
N LEU A 560 7.48 -1.77 -18.60
CA LEU A 560 8.34 -1.14 -17.60
C LEU A 560 8.41 0.35 -17.86
N TYR A 561 8.26 1.16 -16.82
CA TYR A 561 8.46 2.59 -16.90
C TYR A 561 9.41 3.08 -15.81
N ALA A 562 10.39 3.89 -16.18
CA ALA A 562 11.25 4.64 -15.25
C ALA A 562 11.16 6.12 -15.61
N GLY A 563 10.83 6.96 -14.63
CA GLY A 563 10.77 8.41 -14.76
C GLY A 563 12.14 9.07 -14.72
N ILE A 564 12.17 10.40 -14.82
CA ILE A 564 13.39 11.19 -14.61
C ILE A 564 13.52 11.60 -13.14
N THR A 565 12.38 11.89 -12.50
CA THR A 565 12.31 12.29 -11.09
C THR A 565 12.36 11.06 -10.19
N ASP A 566 11.57 10.03 -10.50
CA ASP A 566 11.67 8.72 -9.88
C ASP A 566 12.22 7.71 -10.90
N PRO A 567 13.54 7.42 -10.87
CA PRO A 567 14.17 6.51 -11.82
C PRO A 567 13.86 5.03 -11.54
N ARG A 568 13.13 4.72 -10.45
CA ARG A 568 12.81 3.34 -10.10
C ARG A 568 11.75 2.79 -11.04
N PHE A 569 12.02 1.62 -11.61
CA PHE A 569 11.10 0.97 -12.52
C PHE A 569 9.79 0.55 -11.84
N VAL A 570 8.68 0.85 -12.49
CA VAL A 570 7.33 0.36 -12.17
C VAL A 570 6.82 -0.60 -13.24
N LEU A 571 5.99 -1.56 -12.84
CA LEU A 571 5.27 -2.46 -13.73
C LEU A 571 3.91 -1.89 -14.14
N ILE A 572 3.60 -2.03 -15.43
CA ILE A 572 2.31 -1.67 -16.02
C ILE A 572 1.72 -2.94 -16.67
N PRO A 573 0.47 -3.32 -16.34
CA PRO A 573 -0.11 -4.56 -16.82
C PRO A 573 -0.45 -4.44 -18.31
N TYR A 574 -0.33 -5.55 -19.02
CA TYR A 574 -0.68 -5.67 -20.42
C TYR A 574 -1.42 -7.00 -20.65
N ASP A 575 -2.29 -7.06 -21.67
CA ASP A 575 -3.20 -8.19 -21.97
C ASP A 575 -3.92 -8.75 -20.73
N LEU A 576 -5.06 -8.13 -20.38
CA LEU A 576 -5.90 -8.55 -19.25
C LEU A 576 -7.16 -9.30 -19.72
N ASP A 577 -7.08 -10.04 -20.82
CA ASP A 577 -8.19 -10.81 -21.40
C ASP A 577 -8.37 -12.21 -20.81
N GLY A 578 -7.34 -12.76 -20.15
CA GLY A 578 -7.33 -14.06 -19.46
C GLY A 578 -7.50 -13.99 -17.94
N VAL A 579 -8.19 -12.96 -17.42
CA VAL A 579 -8.41 -12.77 -15.97
C VAL A 579 -9.86 -13.07 -15.55
N LEU A 580 -10.12 -13.13 -14.24
CA LEU A 580 -11.47 -13.24 -13.66
C LEU A 580 -12.25 -14.50 -14.13
N GLY A 581 -11.50 -15.59 -14.30
CA GLY A 581 -12.04 -16.91 -14.65
C GLY A 581 -12.57 -17.00 -16.09
N VAL A 582 -12.15 -16.09 -16.98
CA VAL A 582 -12.30 -16.28 -18.44
C VAL A 582 -11.33 -17.37 -18.93
N ALA A 583 -10.11 -17.35 -18.40
CA ALA A 583 -9.16 -18.44 -18.48
C ALA A 583 -8.83 -18.93 -17.05
N GLY A 584 -8.58 -20.24 -16.91
CA GLY A 584 -8.21 -20.94 -15.67
C GLY A 584 -9.22 -20.95 -14.51
N GLY A 585 -8.70 -21.21 -13.31
CA GLY A 585 -9.50 -21.70 -12.18
C GLY A 585 -9.35 -20.91 -10.88
N GLU A 586 -10.35 -21.01 -10.01
CA GLU A 586 -10.33 -20.36 -8.70
C GLU A 586 -9.18 -20.80 -7.78
N LYS A 587 -8.59 -21.99 -8.05
CA LYS A 587 -7.51 -22.63 -7.29
C LYS A 587 -6.13 -22.53 -7.94
N SER A 588 -5.94 -21.68 -8.95
CA SER A 588 -4.63 -21.52 -9.57
C SER A 588 -3.58 -21.13 -8.53
N PRO A 589 -2.36 -21.69 -8.53
CA PRO A 589 -1.38 -21.38 -7.50
C PRO A 589 -1.14 -19.87 -7.35
N VAL A 590 -0.91 -19.41 -6.13
CA VAL A 590 -0.36 -18.06 -5.86
C VAL A 590 1.15 -18.09 -6.06
N LEU A 591 1.78 -16.92 -6.17
CA LEU A 591 3.23 -16.76 -6.35
C LEU A 591 3.77 -17.43 -7.63
N ARG A 592 2.94 -17.60 -8.68
CA ARG A 592 3.42 -18.21 -9.94
C ARG A 592 4.55 -17.45 -10.62
N ALA A 593 4.68 -16.16 -10.32
CA ALA A 593 5.82 -15.34 -10.70
C ALA A 593 7.18 -15.96 -10.33
N THR A 594 7.26 -16.80 -9.29
CA THR A 594 8.51 -17.49 -8.90
C THR A 594 8.96 -18.57 -9.89
N ALA A 595 8.19 -18.90 -10.94
CA ALA A 595 8.74 -19.71 -12.03
C ALA A 595 9.72 -18.91 -12.90
N ASN A 596 9.67 -17.57 -12.85
CA ASN A 596 10.69 -16.69 -13.43
C ASN A 596 11.86 -16.55 -12.45
N THR A 597 13.08 -16.88 -12.89
CA THR A 597 14.27 -16.91 -12.01
C THR A 597 14.58 -15.58 -11.34
N ALA A 598 14.40 -14.45 -12.04
CA ALA A 598 14.69 -13.13 -11.49
C ALA A 598 13.69 -12.73 -10.41
N LEU A 599 12.41 -13.04 -10.62
CA LEU A 599 11.35 -12.81 -9.63
C LEU A 599 11.43 -13.79 -8.45
N ASP A 600 11.81 -15.04 -8.69
CA ASP A 600 12.09 -16.01 -7.63
C ASP A 600 13.19 -15.49 -6.73
N GLN A 601 14.34 -15.11 -7.28
CA GLN A 601 15.46 -14.58 -6.50
C GLN A 601 15.07 -13.38 -5.64
N ALA A 602 14.27 -12.45 -6.18
CA ALA A 602 13.75 -11.33 -5.41
C ALA A 602 12.78 -11.76 -4.30
N LEU A 603 11.84 -12.65 -4.59
CA LEU A 603 10.84 -13.14 -3.64
C LEU A 603 11.43 -14.11 -2.60
N GLN A 604 12.57 -14.76 -2.85
CA GLN A 604 13.27 -15.55 -1.83
C GLN A 604 13.70 -14.69 -0.64
N HIS A 605 13.89 -13.38 -0.84
CA HIS A 605 14.19 -12.46 0.25
C HIS A 605 12.95 -12.24 1.15
N PRO A 606 13.03 -12.53 2.47
CA PRO A 606 11.89 -12.44 3.37
C PRO A 606 11.18 -11.09 3.34
N GLU A 607 11.92 -9.98 3.31
CA GLU A 607 11.30 -8.65 3.29
C GLU A 607 10.41 -8.42 2.04
N VAL A 608 10.84 -8.92 0.88
CA VAL A 608 10.10 -8.76 -0.39
C VAL A 608 8.87 -9.66 -0.40
N ALA A 609 9.00 -10.93 0.01
CA ALA A 609 7.87 -11.84 0.14
C ALA A 609 6.84 -11.36 1.16
N THR A 610 7.28 -10.88 2.32
CA THR A 610 6.41 -10.37 3.37
C THR A 610 5.65 -9.13 2.91
N ARG A 611 6.30 -8.22 2.17
CA ARG A 611 5.61 -7.10 1.50
C ARG A 611 4.55 -7.58 0.50
N TYR A 612 4.87 -8.58 -0.33
CA TYR A 612 3.89 -9.18 -1.25
C TYR A 612 2.67 -9.73 -0.50
N TRP A 613 2.88 -10.53 0.54
CA TRP A 613 1.79 -11.13 1.33
C TRP A 613 0.93 -10.07 1.99
N ARG A 614 1.54 -9.01 2.53
CA ARG A 614 0.84 -7.86 3.11
C ARG A 614 -0.04 -7.14 2.08
N HIS A 615 0.49 -6.85 0.88
CA HIS A 615 -0.30 -6.26 -0.21
C HIS A 615 -1.45 -7.18 -0.64
N LEU A 616 -1.20 -8.48 -0.73
CA LEU A 616 -2.21 -9.47 -1.10
C LEU A 616 -3.35 -9.56 -0.08
N GLU A 617 -3.03 -9.61 1.22
CA GLU A 617 -4.02 -9.60 2.30
C GLU A 617 -4.82 -8.27 2.30
N GLU A 618 -4.13 -7.13 2.24
CA GLU A 618 -4.77 -5.81 2.20
C GLU A 618 -5.74 -5.69 1.01
N LEU A 619 -5.30 -6.06 -0.20
CA LEU A 619 -6.13 -6.02 -1.40
C LEU A 619 -7.32 -6.97 -1.33
N ALA A 620 -7.14 -8.16 -0.74
CA ALA A 620 -8.23 -9.09 -0.47
C ALA A 620 -9.28 -8.49 0.48
N HIS A 621 -8.87 -7.67 1.45
CA HIS A 621 -9.77 -7.00 2.41
C HIS A 621 -10.28 -5.62 1.95
N THR A 622 -9.73 -5.06 0.88
CA THR A 622 -10.11 -3.74 0.34
C THR A 622 -10.75 -3.82 -1.04
N VAL A 623 -9.96 -3.95 -2.11
CA VAL A 623 -10.40 -3.91 -3.52
C VAL A 623 -11.23 -5.14 -3.89
N PHE A 624 -10.80 -6.31 -3.43
CA PHE A 624 -11.44 -7.61 -3.71
C PHE A 624 -12.43 -8.04 -2.63
N LYS A 625 -12.68 -7.19 -1.62
CA LYS A 625 -13.74 -7.44 -0.64
C LYS A 625 -15.09 -7.60 -1.36
N PRO A 626 -15.89 -8.66 -1.09
CA PRO A 626 -17.06 -9.00 -1.89
C PRO A 626 -18.02 -7.84 -2.19
N GLU A 627 -18.29 -6.97 -1.21
CA GLU A 627 -19.20 -5.83 -1.38
C GLU A 627 -18.59 -4.71 -2.24
N HIS A 628 -17.27 -4.51 -2.16
CA HIS A 628 -16.55 -3.50 -2.95
C HIS A 628 -16.38 -3.95 -4.39
N PHE A 629 -15.98 -5.20 -4.57
CA PHE A 629 -15.81 -5.82 -5.87
C PHE A 629 -17.15 -5.89 -6.63
N SER A 630 -18.22 -6.34 -5.98
CA SER A 630 -19.56 -6.44 -6.61
C SER A 630 -20.08 -5.08 -7.09
N ARG A 631 -19.93 -4.03 -6.27
CA ARG A 631 -20.30 -2.66 -6.67
C ARG A 631 -19.49 -2.19 -7.89
N THR A 632 -18.22 -2.56 -7.96
CA THR A 632 -17.36 -2.20 -9.10
C THR A 632 -17.83 -2.89 -10.37
N VAL A 633 -18.11 -4.20 -10.32
CA VAL A 633 -18.65 -4.97 -11.44
C VAL A 633 -19.98 -4.38 -11.92
N ASP A 634 -20.93 -4.16 -11.01
CA ASP A 634 -22.26 -3.65 -11.37
C ASP A 634 -22.19 -2.24 -11.94
N ARG A 635 -21.36 -1.36 -11.37
CA ARG A 635 -21.19 0.01 -11.87
C ARG A 635 -20.57 0.05 -13.27
N LEU A 636 -19.55 -0.78 -13.52
CA LEU A 636 -18.78 -0.73 -14.76
C LEU A 636 -19.37 -1.56 -15.89
N THR A 637 -20.27 -2.51 -15.61
CA THR A 637 -20.77 -3.43 -16.64
C THR A 637 -22.29 -3.60 -16.63
N GLY A 638 -22.98 -3.00 -15.65
CA GLY A 638 -24.42 -3.17 -15.41
C GLY A 638 -25.32 -2.82 -16.60
N ASP A 639 -24.85 -1.93 -17.48
CA ASP A 639 -25.58 -1.41 -18.63
C ASP A 639 -25.50 -2.28 -19.89
N TYR A 640 -24.53 -3.21 -20.00
CA TYR A 640 -24.36 -4.03 -21.20
C TYR A 640 -24.09 -5.51 -20.96
N LEU A 641 -23.46 -5.88 -19.84
CA LEU A 641 -23.08 -7.27 -19.57
C LEU A 641 -24.27 -8.01 -18.96
N PRO A 642 -24.63 -9.23 -19.40
CA PRO A 642 -25.74 -9.98 -18.83
C PRO A 642 -25.56 -10.25 -17.33
N ALA A 643 -26.66 -10.27 -16.56
CA ALA A 643 -26.62 -10.50 -15.12
C ALA A 643 -25.91 -11.81 -14.74
N ALA A 644 -26.18 -12.89 -15.48
CA ALA A 644 -25.55 -14.20 -15.26
C ALA A 644 -24.01 -14.14 -15.36
N GLU A 645 -23.47 -13.36 -16.30
CA GLU A 645 -22.02 -13.21 -16.45
C GLU A 645 -21.42 -12.34 -15.34
N ARG A 646 -22.11 -11.27 -14.92
CA ARG A 646 -21.70 -10.48 -13.75
C ARG A 646 -21.67 -11.33 -12.49
N ASP A 647 -22.67 -12.18 -12.29
CA ASP A 647 -22.75 -13.06 -11.12
C ASP A 647 -21.68 -14.15 -11.16
N ARG A 648 -21.35 -14.70 -12.34
CA ARG A 648 -20.20 -15.60 -12.53
C ARG A 648 -18.89 -14.94 -12.07
N ILE A 649 -18.62 -13.72 -12.52
CA ILE A 649 -17.40 -12.96 -12.17
C ILE A 649 -17.32 -12.70 -10.67
N LYS A 650 -18.42 -12.26 -10.03
CA LYS A 650 -18.48 -12.03 -8.58
C LYS A 650 -18.23 -13.33 -7.80
N ALA A 651 -18.85 -14.43 -8.23
CA ALA A 651 -18.70 -15.73 -7.59
C ALA A 651 -17.27 -16.27 -7.73
N PHE A 652 -16.65 -16.12 -8.90
CA PHE A 652 -15.24 -16.44 -9.11
C PHE A 652 -14.35 -15.63 -8.17
N ALA A 653 -14.49 -14.31 -8.14
CA ALA A 653 -13.65 -13.44 -7.31
C ALA A 653 -13.78 -13.76 -5.80
N ALA A 654 -14.99 -14.07 -5.32
CA ALA A 654 -15.22 -14.45 -3.93
C ALA A 654 -14.50 -15.77 -3.57
N ARG A 655 -14.60 -16.80 -4.43
CA ARG A 655 -13.91 -18.09 -4.21
C ARG A 655 -12.40 -17.97 -4.37
N ARG A 656 -11.94 -17.21 -5.35
CA ARG A 656 -10.52 -16.92 -5.57
C ARG A 656 -9.90 -16.23 -4.36
N ARG A 657 -10.56 -15.18 -3.85
CA ARG A 657 -10.15 -14.49 -2.62
C ARG A 657 -10.03 -15.44 -1.44
N ALA A 658 -11.03 -16.31 -1.22
CA ALA A 658 -11.01 -17.28 -0.13
C ALA A 658 -9.84 -18.27 -0.24
N PHE A 659 -9.58 -18.78 -1.46
CA PHE A 659 -8.45 -19.65 -1.72
C PHE A 659 -7.11 -18.95 -1.47
N VAL A 660 -6.94 -17.72 -1.97
CA VAL A 660 -5.71 -16.93 -1.83
C VAL A 660 -5.39 -16.66 -0.36
N LEU A 661 -6.38 -16.24 0.44
CA LEU A 661 -6.21 -16.02 1.87
C LEU A 661 -5.88 -17.30 2.63
N SER A 662 -6.29 -18.48 2.14
CA SER A 662 -5.97 -19.76 2.78
C SER A 662 -4.54 -20.25 2.48
N GLN A 663 -3.76 -19.55 1.65
CA GLN A 663 -2.40 -19.97 1.29
C GLN A 663 -1.32 -19.37 2.21
N ALA A 664 -1.62 -18.31 2.95
CA ALA A 664 -0.65 -17.61 3.80
C ALA A 664 -0.56 -18.29 5.18
N PRO A 665 0.61 -18.77 5.62
CA PRO A 665 0.83 -19.11 7.02
C PRO A 665 0.62 -17.88 7.91
N ASP A 666 -0.12 -18.03 9.01
CA ASP A 666 -0.57 -16.94 9.87
C ASP A 666 0.08 -16.92 11.26
N SER A 667 0.92 -17.91 11.56
CA SER A 667 1.48 -18.13 12.90
C SER A 667 2.85 -18.80 12.85
N LEU A 668 3.62 -18.60 13.93
CA LEU A 668 4.87 -19.31 14.18
C LEU A 668 4.56 -20.76 14.60
N THR A 669 5.11 -21.74 13.87
CA THR A 669 5.01 -23.18 14.19
C THR A 669 6.39 -23.81 14.26
N VAL A 670 6.51 -24.94 14.98
CA VAL A 670 7.75 -25.73 15.08
C VAL A 670 7.44 -27.21 14.84
N ASP A 671 8.14 -27.83 13.90
CA ASP A 671 8.24 -29.26 13.68
C ASP A 671 9.65 -29.73 14.05
N THR A 672 9.74 -30.55 15.09
CA THR A 672 11.00 -31.10 15.59
C THR A 672 11.38 -32.42 14.94
N ARG A 673 10.41 -33.15 14.35
CA ARG A 673 10.56 -34.55 13.90
C ARG A 673 11.09 -35.54 14.96
N LEU A 674 11.12 -35.13 16.24
CA LEU A 674 11.60 -35.95 17.36
C LEU A 674 10.43 -36.62 18.07
N ALA A 675 10.64 -37.88 18.48
CA ALA A 675 9.67 -38.58 19.31
C ALA A 675 9.46 -37.85 20.64
N LYS A 676 8.19 -37.74 21.08
CA LYS A 676 7.85 -37.24 22.41
C LYS A 676 7.86 -38.39 23.42
N ARG A 677 8.51 -38.19 24.57
CA ARG A 677 8.43 -39.06 25.75
C ARG A 677 8.15 -38.20 26.98
N ASN A 678 7.05 -38.47 27.67
CA ASN A 678 6.66 -37.82 28.94
C ASN A 678 6.68 -36.28 28.94
N GLY A 679 6.25 -35.70 27.81
CA GLY A 679 6.10 -34.25 27.64
C GLY A 679 7.29 -33.54 27.02
N TRP A 680 8.41 -34.22 26.76
CA TRP A 680 9.57 -33.65 26.07
C TRP A 680 9.86 -34.38 24.76
N HIS A 681 10.50 -33.69 23.83
CA HIS A 681 11.15 -34.35 22.69
C HIS A 681 12.46 -35.00 23.14
N VAL A 682 12.86 -36.11 22.51
CA VAL A 682 14.09 -36.82 22.86
C VAL A 682 14.97 -36.94 21.61
N SER A 683 16.26 -36.63 21.76
CA SER A 683 17.27 -36.80 20.73
C SER A 683 18.46 -37.61 21.23
N ASP A 684 18.81 -38.67 20.50
CA ASP A 684 20.05 -39.42 20.71
C ASP A 684 21.27 -38.72 20.09
N SER A 685 21.05 -37.68 19.27
CA SER A 685 22.08 -36.86 18.64
C SER A 685 22.31 -35.54 19.40
N PRO A 686 23.56 -35.08 19.53
CA PRO A 686 23.89 -33.76 20.10
C PRO A 686 23.58 -32.60 19.16
N GLU A 687 23.11 -32.84 17.94
CA GLU A 687 22.62 -31.83 17.00
C GLU A 687 21.25 -32.25 16.45
N VAL A 688 20.33 -31.30 16.37
CA VAL A 688 19.00 -31.48 15.77
C VAL A 688 18.69 -30.38 14.77
N GLU A 689 17.92 -30.71 13.74
CA GLU A 689 17.37 -29.75 12.80
C GLU A 689 15.90 -29.48 13.16
N LEU A 690 15.57 -28.20 13.36
CA LEU A 690 14.21 -27.75 13.60
C LEU A 690 13.70 -27.01 12.37
N THR A 691 12.44 -27.25 12.02
CA THR A 691 11.78 -26.58 10.89
C THR A 691 10.42 -26.04 11.31
N GLY A 692 9.83 -25.13 10.54
CA GLY A 692 8.49 -24.62 10.84
C GLY A 692 7.99 -23.60 9.83
N THR A 693 6.87 -22.96 10.15
CA THR A 693 6.36 -21.78 9.44
C THR A 693 6.39 -20.56 10.35
N ALA A 694 6.34 -19.37 9.77
CA ALA A 694 6.10 -18.12 10.47
C ALA A 694 4.94 -17.36 9.80
N ASN A 695 4.40 -16.35 10.48
CA ASN A 695 3.39 -15.48 9.89
C ASN A 695 3.96 -14.75 8.65
N ALA A 696 3.37 -15.00 7.48
CA ALA A 696 3.89 -14.55 6.20
C ALA A 696 3.71 -13.06 5.92
N THR A 697 2.82 -12.35 6.63
CA THR A 697 2.53 -10.93 6.39
C THR A 697 3.39 -9.99 7.24
N ASN A 698 3.96 -10.51 8.33
CA ASN A 698 4.67 -9.70 9.32
C ASN A 698 6.10 -10.19 9.63
N THR A 699 6.41 -11.48 9.44
CA THR A 699 7.73 -12.02 9.79
C THR A 699 8.74 -11.77 8.68
N ILE A 700 9.92 -11.20 9.00
CA ILE A 700 11.05 -11.12 8.07
C ILE A 700 12.27 -11.93 8.53
N ALA A 701 12.31 -12.34 9.80
CA ALA A 701 13.38 -13.16 10.33
C ALA A 701 12.86 -14.09 11.43
N VAL A 702 13.54 -15.23 11.59
CA VAL A 702 13.32 -16.17 12.69
C VAL A 702 14.65 -16.39 13.41
N ARG A 703 14.64 -16.41 14.75
CA ARG A 703 15.78 -16.79 15.59
C ARG A 703 15.48 -18.09 16.32
N VAL A 704 16.47 -18.97 16.41
CA VAL A 704 16.42 -20.22 17.16
C VAL A 704 17.61 -20.25 18.11
N ASP A 705 17.33 -20.20 19.40
CA ASP A 705 18.29 -20.09 20.50
C ASP A 705 19.30 -18.94 20.30
N GLY A 706 18.76 -17.77 19.91
CA GLY A 706 19.54 -16.56 19.61
C GLY A 706 20.22 -16.54 18.23
N GLN A 707 20.28 -17.67 17.52
CA GLN A 707 20.90 -17.77 16.19
C GLN A 707 19.89 -17.52 15.07
N ALA A 708 20.31 -16.91 13.97
CA ALA A 708 19.44 -16.69 12.81
C ALA A 708 19.10 -18.02 12.12
N ALA A 709 17.79 -18.26 11.89
CA ALA A 709 17.31 -19.35 11.06
C ALA A 709 17.29 -18.95 9.58
N THR A 710 17.40 -19.92 8.68
CA THR A 710 17.11 -19.71 7.26
C THR A 710 15.60 -19.61 7.08
N LEU A 711 15.10 -18.53 6.49
CA LEU A 711 13.68 -18.31 6.19
C LEU A 711 13.47 -18.23 4.68
N ALA A 712 12.70 -19.16 4.13
CA ALA A 712 12.24 -19.14 2.75
C ALA A 712 11.02 -18.20 2.64
N GLY A 713 11.27 -16.97 2.19
CA GLY A 713 10.27 -15.89 2.12
C GLY A 713 8.91 -16.28 1.52
N PRO A 714 8.85 -16.85 0.29
CA PRO A 714 7.59 -17.03 -0.44
C PRO A 714 6.58 -17.91 0.30
N ILE A 715 7.06 -18.92 1.03
CA ILE A 715 6.23 -19.88 1.76
C ILE A 715 6.35 -19.73 3.28
N ALA A 716 7.06 -18.70 3.75
CA ALA A 716 7.35 -18.41 5.15
C ALA A 716 7.81 -19.64 5.97
N LYS A 717 8.59 -20.54 5.36
CA LYS A 717 9.14 -21.72 6.05
C LYS A 717 10.53 -21.42 6.57
N TRP A 718 10.80 -21.79 7.81
CA TRP A 718 12.12 -21.61 8.41
C TRP A 718 12.76 -22.94 8.78
N GLN A 719 14.09 -22.94 8.85
CA GLN A 719 14.90 -24.06 9.33
C GLN A 719 16.14 -23.56 10.09
N ALA A 720 16.53 -24.30 11.13
CA ALA A 720 17.74 -24.03 11.89
C ALA A 720 18.33 -25.34 12.44
N LYS A 721 19.66 -25.38 12.55
CA LYS A 721 20.38 -26.42 13.28
C LYS A 721 20.66 -25.95 14.70
N VAL A 722 20.49 -26.85 15.66
CA VAL A 722 20.63 -26.54 17.09
C VAL A 722 21.51 -27.59 17.74
N SER A 723 22.54 -27.13 18.47
CA SER A 723 23.37 -27.98 19.30
C SER A 723 22.71 -28.22 20.66
N LEU A 724 22.71 -29.47 21.11
CA LEU A 724 22.11 -29.91 22.37
C LEU A 724 23.21 -30.30 23.36
N ARG A 725 23.02 -29.90 24.62
CA ARG A 725 23.84 -30.35 25.75
C ARG A 725 23.23 -31.61 26.37
N PRO A 726 24.02 -32.49 27.01
CA PRO A 726 23.47 -33.59 27.81
C PRO A 726 22.51 -33.06 28.89
N GLY A 727 21.29 -33.60 28.94
CA GLY A 727 20.20 -33.14 29.80
C GLY A 727 19.06 -32.49 29.03
N LEU A 728 18.30 -31.64 29.71
CA LEU A 728 17.14 -30.94 29.14
C LEU A 728 17.58 -29.61 28.52
N ASN A 729 17.22 -29.39 27.25
CA ASN A 729 17.49 -28.15 26.52
C ASN A 729 16.15 -27.45 26.24
N GLN A 730 16.03 -26.16 26.58
CA GLN A 730 14.86 -25.33 26.29
C GLN A 730 15.15 -24.46 25.07
N ILE A 731 14.79 -24.95 23.88
CA ILE A 731 15.09 -24.22 22.65
C ILE A 731 14.05 -23.11 22.45
N LEU A 732 14.47 -21.86 22.42
CA LEU A 732 13.63 -20.69 22.15
C LEU A 732 13.59 -20.40 20.64
N ILE A 733 12.40 -20.28 20.06
CA ILE A 733 12.18 -19.88 18.68
C ILE A 733 11.40 -18.57 18.69
N GLN A 734 11.83 -17.57 17.93
CA GLN A 734 11.23 -16.23 17.87
C GLN A 734 11.04 -15.81 16.42
N SER A 735 9.86 -15.28 16.06
CA SER A 735 9.65 -14.55 14.81
C SER A 735 9.81 -13.04 15.04
N LEU A 736 10.42 -12.35 14.08
CA LEU A 736 10.76 -10.93 14.19
C LEU A 736 10.20 -10.13 13.00
N ASP A 737 9.82 -8.88 13.28
CA ASP A 737 9.40 -7.90 12.27
C ASP A 737 10.57 -7.14 11.64
N ASP A 738 10.26 -6.14 10.81
CA ASP A 738 11.25 -5.33 10.07
C ASP A 738 12.09 -4.39 10.95
N ARG A 739 11.71 -4.23 12.22
CA ARG A 739 12.45 -3.47 13.24
C ARG A 739 13.27 -4.39 14.14
N GLY A 740 13.14 -5.70 13.97
CA GLY A 740 13.76 -6.70 14.84
C GLY A 740 12.99 -6.91 16.15
N GLU A 741 11.77 -6.40 16.26
CA GLU A 741 10.90 -6.62 17.40
C GLU A 741 10.27 -8.01 17.31
N GLU A 742 10.07 -8.64 18.47
CA GLU A 742 9.48 -9.97 18.52
C GLU A 742 7.97 -9.93 18.27
N LEU A 743 7.51 -10.77 17.35
CA LEU A 743 6.09 -10.95 17.02
C LEU A 743 5.48 -12.14 17.77
N GLU A 744 6.13 -13.30 17.68
CA GLU A 744 5.68 -14.54 18.33
C GLU A 744 6.90 -15.32 18.85
N ARG A 745 6.69 -16.14 19.88
CA ARG A 745 7.71 -17.06 20.40
C ARG A 745 7.17 -18.46 20.68
N GLN A 746 8.03 -19.46 20.56
CA GLN A 746 7.79 -20.83 21.02
C GLN A 746 8.97 -21.36 21.83
N LEU A 747 8.69 -22.22 22.82
CA LEU A 747 9.71 -22.96 23.57
C LEU A 747 9.54 -24.45 23.33
N VAL A 748 10.64 -25.11 22.97
CA VAL A 748 10.65 -26.53 22.63
C VAL A 748 11.61 -27.28 23.58
N PRO A 749 11.09 -28.06 24.54
CA PRO A 749 11.91 -28.88 25.42
C PRO A 749 12.44 -30.11 24.70
N ILE A 750 13.77 -30.26 24.65
CA ILE A 750 14.46 -31.41 24.04
C ILE A 750 15.45 -32.02 25.04
N TRP A 751 15.20 -33.28 25.41
CA TRP A 751 16.13 -34.09 26.19
C TRP A 751 17.19 -34.72 25.29
N HIS A 752 18.46 -34.59 25.65
CA HIS A 752 19.58 -35.24 24.98
C HIS A 752 20.45 -36.03 25.96
N GLY A 753 20.87 -37.24 25.58
CA GLY A 753 21.78 -38.07 26.36
C GLY A 753 21.08 -38.99 27.38
N ALA A 754 21.90 -39.71 28.15
CA ALA A 754 21.42 -40.73 29.09
C ALA A 754 20.82 -40.11 30.37
N THR A 755 19.78 -40.76 30.90
CA THR A 755 19.26 -40.48 32.24
C THR A 755 20.35 -40.68 33.30
N PRO A 756 20.52 -39.75 34.27
CA PRO A 756 21.52 -39.92 35.30
C PRO A 756 21.13 -41.06 36.25
N THR A 757 22.09 -41.92 36.58
CA THR A 757 21.88 -43.12 37.44
C THR A 757 22.67 -43.10 38.73
N LYS A 758 23.67 -42.21 38.86
CA LYS A 758 24.53 -42.11 40.04
C LYS A 758 24.11 -40.89 40.88
N PRO A 759 23.52 -41.09 42.07
CA PRO A 759 23.12 -39.98 42.93
C PRO A 759 24.33 -39.29 43.56
N VAL A 760 24.16 -38.01 43.89
CA VAL A 760 25.08 -37.25 44.75
C VAL A 760 24.90 -37.64 46.23
N SER A 761 25.80 -37.17 47.09
CA SER A 761 25.69 -37.33 48.55
C SER A 761 24.41 -36.68 49.08
N ASP A 762 23.85 -37.22 50.15
CA ASP A 762 22.68 -36.68 50.87
C ASP A 762 22.99 -35.43 51.74
N SER A 763 24.26 -35.10 51.90
CA SER A 763 24.73 -33.88 52.59
C SER A 763 25.92 -33.24 51.85
N LEU A 764 25.91 -31.90 51.76
CA LEU A 764 27.03 -31.07 51.33
C LEU A 764 27.57 -30.28 52.51
N GLU A 765 28.76 -30.66 52.97
CA GLU A 765 29.48 -30.07 54.11
C GLU A 765 30.55 -29.05 53.71
N ARG A 766 30.72 -28.82 52.40
CA ARG A 766 31.70 -27.87 51.85
C ARG A 766 31.19 -27.26 50.56
N ASN A 767 31.78 -26.12 50.19
CA ASN A 767 31.51 -25.45 48.93
C ASN A 767 31.66 -26.43 47.75
N THR A 768 30.63 -26.50 46.92
CA THR A 768 30.51 -27.47 45.83
C THR A 768 30.01 -26.78 44.58
N VAL A 769 30.56 -27.13 43.42
CA VAL A 769 30.15 -26.61 42.11
C VAL A 769 29.60 -27.74 41.25
N TRP A 770 28.43 -27.52 40.66
CA TRP A 770 27.76 -28.42 39.73
C TRP A 770 27.75 -27.83 38.32
N THR A 771 28.33 -28.56 37.37
CA THR A 771 28.54 -28.10 35.99
C THR A 771 27.51 -28.67 35.03
N ALA A 772 27.47 -28.17 33.80
CA ALA A 772 26.60 -28.65 32.72
C ALA A 772 27.15 -29.86 31.93
N GLU A 773 28.25 -30.48 32.37
CA GLU A 773 28.88 -31.61 31.64
C GLU A 773 27.99 -32.85 31.54
N LYS A 774 27.16 -33.09 32.57
CA LYS A 774 26.22 -34.22 32.63
C LYS A 774 25.06 -33.90 33.57
N PRO A 775 23.88 -34.52 33.38
CA PRO A 775 22.79 -34.41 34.33
C PRO A 775 23.18 -34.94 35.72
N ILE A 776 22.76 -34.24 36.77
CA ILE A 776 23.03 -34.57 38.18
C ILE A 776 21.80 -35.26 38.77
N LEU A 777 21.97 -36.29 39.60
CA LEU A 777 20.85 -36.99 40.25
C LEU A 777 20.83 -36.74 41.76
N ILE A 778 19.68 -36.32 42.28
CA ILE A 778 19.36 -36.29 43.70
C ILE A 778 18.26 -37.33 43.96
N SER A 779 18.58 -38.39 44.70
CA SER A 779 17.69 -39.54 44.90
C SER A 779 16.79 -39.44 46.13
N GLY A 780 17.04 -38.50 47.03
CA GLY A 780 16.28 -38.27 48.26
C GLY A 780 16.45 -36.83 48.77
N PRO A 781 15.98 -36.49 49.98
CA PRO A 781 16.30 -35.22 50.61
C PRO A 781 17.82 -35.01 50.68
N MET A 782 18.30 -33.84 50.25
CA MET A 782 19.72 -33.49 50.28
C MET A 782 19.93 -32.18 51.03
N GLN A 783 20.81 -32.20 52.04
CA GLN A 783 21.10 -31.03 52.87
C GLN A 783 22.31 -30.25 52.36
N ILE A 784 22.19 -28.92 52.29
CA ILE A 784 23.30 -27.97 52.20
C ILE A 784 23.48 -27.39 53.60
N THR A 785 24.55 -27.78 54.29
CA THR A 785 24.83 -27.38 55.68
C THR A 785 25.12 -25.88 55.81
N GLU A 786 25.04 -25.33 57.04
CA GLU A 786 25.14 -23.88 57.34
C GLU A 786 26.39 -23.20 56.74
N ASP A 787 27.53 -23.91 56.70
CA ASP A 787 28.81 -23.37 56.19
C ASP A 787 29.08 -23.72 54.70
N ALA A 788 28.13 -24.37 54.02
CA ALA A 788 28.31 -24.82 52.64
C ALA A 788 27.55 -23.96 51.63
N THR A 789 28.21 -23.62 50.52
CA THR A 789 27.59 -23.04 49.33
C THR A 789 27.54 -24.06 48.19
N LEU A 790 26.34 -24.34 47.66
CA LEU A 790 26.18 -25.01 46.37
C LEU A 790 26.08 -23.98 45.25
N THR A 791 27.00 -24.06 44.28
CA THR A 791 26.93 -23.28 43.04
C THR A 791 26.53 -24.18 41.87
N ILE A 792 25.51 -23.80 41.11
CA ILE A 792 25.08 -24.50 39.89
C ILE A 792 25.37 -23.60 38.68
N GLU A 793 26.16 -24.10 37.74
CA GLU A 793 26.59 -23.36 36.56
C GLU A 793 25.51 -23.29 35.46
N PRO A 794 25.57 -22.29 34.56
CA PRO A 794 24.66 -22.17 33.43
C PRO A 794 24.51 -23.44 32.59
N GLY A 795 23.27 -23.77 32.25
CA GLY A 795 22.92 -24.90 31.39
C GLY A 795 22.91 -26.27 32.08
N ALA A 796 23.22 -26.35 33.37
CA ALA A 796 23.17 -27.60 34.11
C ALA A 796 21.74 -28.15 34.22
N THR A 797 21.61 -29.48 34.19
CA THR A 797 20.36 -30.19 34.46
C THR A 797 20.48 -30.97 35.76
N VAL A 798 19.62 -30.67 36.73
CA VAL A 798 19.52 -31.40 38.01
C VAL A 798 18.22 -32.20 38.00
N CYS A 799 18.35 -33.52 38.10
CA CYS A 799 17.27 -34.48 38.13
C CYS A 799 16.98 -34.93 39.57
N PHE A 800 15.72 -34.92 39.95
CA PHE A 800 15.23 -35.33 41.26
C PHE A 800 14.40 -36.61 41.14
N ALA A 801 14.64 -37.57 42.04
CA ALA A 801 13.71 -38.68 42.23
C ALA A 801 12.41 -38.17 42.89
N PRO A 802 11.28 -38.91 42.79
CA PRO A 802 10.02 -38.54 43.43
C PRO A 802 10.20 -38.24 44.93
N GLY A 803 9.70 -37.08 45.37
CA GLY A 803 9.82 -36.61 46.76
C GLY A 803 11.22 -36.11 47.19
N ALA A 804 12.26 -36.28 46.37
CA ALA A 804 13.58 -35.70 46.62
C ALA A 804 13.51 -34.16 46.57
N HIS A 805 14.25 -33.48 47.43
CA HIS A 805 14.25 -32.02 47.56
C HIS A 805 15.59 -31.51 48.07
N LEU A 806 15.86 -30.23 47.84
CA LEU A 806 17.00 -29.54 48.45
C LEU A 806 16.56 -28.91 49.78
N GLN A 807 17.28 -29.23 50.86
CA GLN A 807 17.17 -28.56 52.15
C GLN A 807 18.40 -27.66 52.32
N VAL A 808 18.20 -26.34 52.37
CA VAL A 808 19.27 -25.34 52.35
C VAL A 808 19.33 -24.63 53.69
N ALA A 809 20.35 -24.96 54.50
CA ALA A 809 20.71 -24.24 55.73
C ALA A 809 21.86 -23.25 55.48
N GLY A 810 22.78 -23.56 54.57
CA GLY A 810 23.80 -22.64 54.07
C GLY A 810 23.29 -21.79 52.89
N ARG A 811 23.96 -21.87 51.74
CA ARG A 811 23.67 -21.02 50.57
C ARG A 811 23.54 -21.78 49.26
N LEU A 812 22.56 -21.39 48.43
CA LEU A 812 22.38 -21.88 47.06
C LEU A 812 22.56 -20.73 46.06
N ILE A 813 23.45 -20.92 45.08
CA ILE A 813 23.69 -19.98 43.98
C ILE A 813 23.53 -20.71 42.65
N ALA A 814 22.42 -20.49 41.95
CA ALA A 814 22.17 -21.04 40.63
C ALA A 814 21.96 -19.88 39.65
N ASN A 815 23.03 -19.42 39.01
CA ASN A 815 22.98 -18.32 38.06
C ASN A 815 23.17 -18.85 36.64
N GLY A 816 22.06 -19.11 35.94
CA GLY A 816 22.06 -19.43 34.51
C GLY A 816 22.21 -18.20 33.62
N GLU A 817 22.22 -18.44 32.31
CA GLU A 817 22.20 -17.41 31.25
C GLU A 817 20.88 -17.53 30.45
N PRO A 818 20.42 -16.48 29.72
CA PRO A 818 19.20 -16.56 28.89
C PRO A 818 19.18 -17.76 27.92
N GLU A 819 20.32 -18.10 27.32
CA GLU A 819 20.51 -19.21 26.36
C GLU A 819 21.00 -20.51 27.04
N LYS A 820 21.41 -20.42 28.31
CA LYS A 820 21.87 -21.56 29.12
C LYS A 820 21.16 -21.58 30.47
N ARG A 821 19.85 -21.72 30.40
CA ARG A 821 18.98 -21.80 31.58
C ARG A 821 19.25 -23.09 32.35
N ILE A 822 19.35 -23.00 33.68
CA ILE A 822 19.50 -24.17 34.55
C ILE A 822 18.16 -24.89 34.64
N GLN A 823 18.16 -26.21 34.49
CA GLN A 823 16.94 -27.03 34.50
C GLN A 823 16.86 -27.85 35.78
N LEU A 824 15.84 -27.61 36.60
CA LEU A 824 15.53 -28.40 37.80
C LEU A 824 14.29 -29.24 37.52
N THR A 825 14.45 -30.56 37.46
CA THR A 825 13.40 -31.44 36.93
C THR A 825 13.32 -32.79 37.64
N GLY A 826 12.17 -33.46 37.56
CA GLY A 826 12.08 -34.89 37.84
C GLY A 826 12.89 -35.74 36.84
N LEU A 827 13.11 -37.02 37.17
CA LEU A 827 13.75 -37.99 36.30
C LEU A 827 13.02 -38.13 34.93
N PRO A 828 13.75 -38.20 33.80
CA PRO A 828 13.16 -38.61 32.52
C PRO A 828 12.46 -39.96 32.67
N GLY A 829 11.17 -40.04 32.33
CA GLY A 829 10.40 -41.26 32.60
C GLY A 829 9.34 -41.10 33.68
N GLU A 830 9.62 -40.26 34.67
CA GLU A 830 8.91 -40.24 35.95
C GLU A 830 7.89 -39.10 36.01
N THR A 831 6.63 -39.43 36.31
CA THR A 831 5.51 -38.47 36.34
C THR A 831 5.21 -37.95 37.74
N ARG A 832 5.73 -38.58 38.80
CA ARG A 832 5.55 -38.09 40.16
C ARG A 832 6.40 -36.83 40.40
N PRO A 833 5.87 -35.84 41.11
CA PRO A 833 6.60 -34.60 41.38
C PRO A 833 7.76 -34.80 42.37
N TRP A 834 8.76 -33.92 42.27
CA TRP A 834 9.83 -33.79 43.26
C TRP A 834 9.51 -32.68 44.28
N GLY A 835 10.14 -32.71 45.45
CA GLY A 835 9.70 -31.97 46.65
C GLY A 835 10.13 -30.49 46.74
N GLY A 836 10.70 -29.92 45.68
CA GLY A 836 11.07 -28.50 45.62
C GLY A 836 12.39 -28.15 46.32
N ILE A 837 12.56 -26.86 46.61
CA ILE A 837 13.70 -26.30 47.35
C ILE A 837 13.18 -25.68 48.65
N ARG A 838 13.83 -25.98 49.78
CA ARG A 838 13.41 -25.54 51.12
C ARG A 838 14.54 -24.83 51.83
N LEU A 839 14.31 -23.60 52.24
CA LEU A 839 15.21 -22.81 53.09
C LEU A 839 14.57 -22.68 54.47
N ASN A 840 15.29 -23.10 55.51
CA ASN A 840 14.85 -22.96 56.89
C ASN A 840 16.00 -22.42 57.73
N ASP A 841 15.81 -21.23 58.30
CA ASP A 841 16.82 -20.51 59.10
C ASP A 841 18.16 -20.28 58.36
N ALA A 842 18.14 -20.17 57.03
CA ALA A 842 19.33 -19.90 56.24
C ALA A 842 19.83 -18.47 56.48
N THR A 843 21.09 -18.35 56.90
CA THR A 843 21.68 -17.07 57.32
C THR A 843 22.15 -16.22 56.13
N GLU A 844 22.48 -16.84 55.01
CA GLU A 844 22.93 -16.17 53.78
C GLU A 844 21.83 -16.12 52.71
N THR A 845 21.81 -15.06 51.91
CA THR A 845 20.88 -14.93 50.78
C THR A 845 21.24 -15.89 49.64
N SER A 846 20.31 -16.78 49.30
CA SER A 846 20.39 -17.65 48.12
C SER A 846 19.88 -16.94 46.86
N ARG A 847 20.30 -17.39 45.68
CA ARG A 847 19.90 -16.77 44.41
C ARG A 847 19.65 -17.80 43.31
N LEU A 848 18.55 -17.64 42.59
CA LEU A 848 18.21 -18.36 41.37
C LEU A 848 18.02 -17.35 40.23
N ALA A 849 18.86 -17.42 39.19
CA ALA A 849 18.75 -16.60 37.99
C ALA A 849 18.68 -17.47 36.73
N HIS A 850 17.77 -17.19 35.80
CA HIS A 850 17.54 -17.98 34.58
C HIS A 850 17.38 -19.49 34.85
N VAL A 851 16.52 -19.84 35.81
CA VAL A 851 16.24 -21.22 36.23
C VAL A 851 14.83 -21.64 35.79
N ASP A 852 14.69 -22.87 35.32
CA ASP A 852 13.41 -23.50 34.98
C ASP A 852 13.11 -24.67 35.92
N PHE A 853 11.98 -24.59 36.63
CA PHE A 853 11.43 -25.67 37.42
C PHE A 853 10.48 -26.51 36.58
N HIS A 854 10.61 -27.83 36.65
CA HIS A 854 9.73 -28.77 35.96
C HIS A 854 9.07 -29.70 36.98
N ARG A 855 7.73 -29.73 36.97
CA ARG A 855 6.92 -30.73 37.68
C ARG A 855 7.28 -30.87 39.17
N THR A 856 7.25 -29.77 39.90
CA THR A 856 7.44 -29.79 41.37
C THR A 856 6.15 -30.19 42.10
N GLY A 857 6.29 -30.58 43.36
CA GLY A 857 5.18 -30.75 44.30
C GLY A 857 4.82 -29.43 44.97
N SER A 858 3.89 -29.49 45.93
CA SER A 858 3.51 -28.35 46.75
C SER A 858 4.40 -28.31 48.00
N TYR A 859 5.29 -27.33 48.19
CA TYR A 859 5.59 -26.16 47.35
C TYR A 859 6.83 -26.37 46.47
N ALA A 860 6.93 -25.64 45.36
CA ALA A 860 8.12 -25.63 44.51
C ALA A 860 9.33 -24.98 45.22
N LEU A 861 9.04 -23.93 45.98
CA LEU A 861 9.99 -23.17 46.79
C LEU A 861 9.35 -22.84 48.15
N GLU A 862 10.04 -23.17 49.23
CA GLU A 862 9.60 -22.94 50.61
C GLU A 862 10.67 -22.14 51.37
N LEU A 863 10.29 -21.02 52.00
CA LEU A 863 11.22 -20.19 52.78
C LEU A 863 10.67 -19.92 54.18
N THR A 864 11.37 -20.35 55.23
CA THR A 864 11.11 -19.93 56.62
C THR A 864 12.32 -19.18 57.15
N ASN A 865 12.10 -17.95 57.64
CA ASN A 865 13.14 -17.14 58.28
C ASN A 865 14.45 -17.08 57.47
N SER A 866 14.33 -16.87 56.15
CA SER A 866 15.42 -17.01 55.17
C SER A 866 15.31 -15.94 54.08
N ALA A 867 16.38 -15.77 53.28
CA ALA A 867 16.42 -14.79 52.19
C ALA A 867 16.72 -15.42 50.81
N MET A 868 15.97 -15.03 49.78
CA MET A 868 16.22 -15.46 48.40
C MET A 868 15.92 -14.39 47.34
N ALA A 869 16.75 -14.35 46.30
CA ALA A 869 16.50 -13.57 45.09
C ALA A 869 16.22 -14.49 43.88
N LEU A 870 15.11 -14.26 43.20
CA LEU A 870 14.71 -14.91 41.96
C LEU A 870 14.78 -13.92 40.79
N ASP A 871 15.34 -14.35 39.67
CA ASP A 871 15.56 -13.50 38.49
C ASP A 871 15.37 -14.33 37.21
N HIS A 872 14.44 -13.96 36.33
CA HIS A 872 14.11 -14.75 35.13
C HIS A 872 13.80 -16.23 35.39
N VAL A 873 13.09 -16.56 36.47
CA VAL A 873 12.69 -17.94 36.83
C VAL A 873 11.37 -18.31 36.15
N ARG A 874 11.20 -19.58 35.76
CA ARG A 874 9.95 -20.10 35.18
C ARG A 874 9.58 -21.46 35.74
N TRP A 875 8.28 -21.76 35.72
CA TRP A 875 7.75 -23.07 36.09
C TRP A 875 7.01 -23.70 34.92
N HIS A 876 7.29 -24.97 34.69
CA HIS A 876 6.73 -25.79 33.62
C HIS A 876 6.09 -27.03 34.22
N GLN A 877 4.92 -27.42 33.72
CA GLN A 877 4.22 -28.65 34.12
C GLN A 877 3.93 -28.78 35.64
N THR A 878 4.10 -27.70 36.39
CA THR A 878 3.79 -27.66 37.82
C THR A 878 2.35 -27.20 37.95
N GLN A 879 1.54 -27.99 38.67
CA GLN A 879 0.11 -27.76 38.82
C GLN A 879 -0.29 -27.46 40.27
N THR A 880 0.69 -27.29 41.16
CA THR A 880 0.49 -27.04 42.58
C THR A 880 1.05 -25.69 42.97
N ASN A 881 0.87 -25.31 44.23
CA ASN A 881 1.41 -24.07 44.78
C ASN A 881 2.92 -23.96 44.53
N LEU A 882 3.38 -22.76 44.14
CA LEU A 882 4.77 -22.56 43.71
C LEU A 882 5.64 -22.04 44.85
N ILE A 883 5.33 -20.86 45.38
CA ILE A 883 6.14 -20.23 46.43
C ILE A 883 5.34 -20.22 47.73
N TRP A 884 5.95 -20.72 48.80
CA TRP A 884 5.50 -20.48 50.17
C TRP A 884 6.58 -19.77 50.98
N PHE A 885 6.18 -18.78 51.78
CA PHE A 885 7.09 -18.13 52.72
C PHE A 885 6.49 -17.89 54.11
N ARG A 886 7.37 -17.89 55.12
CA ARG A 886 7.12 -17.41 56.48
C ARG A 886 8.30 -16.57 56.96
N ASP A 887 8.04 -15.32 57.33
CA ASP A 887 9.04 -14.38 57.85
C ASP A 887 10.30 -14.31 56.96
N ALA A 888 10.10 -14.19 55.64
CA ALA A 888 11.18 -14.28 54.66
C ALA A 888 11.55 -12.92 54.06
N SER A 889 12.72 -12.84 53.43
CA SER A 889 13.10 -11.76 52.52
C SER A 889 13.15 -12.30 51.09
N LEU A 890 12.27 -11.85 50.20
CA LEU A 890 12.11 -12.40 48.86
C LEU A 890 12.03 -11.27 47.81
N THR A 891 12.96 -11.30 46.86
CA THR A 891 12.93 -10.44 45.67
C THR A 891 12.73 -11.31 44.44
N VAL A 892 11.72 -11.03 43.62
CA VAL A 892 11.43 -11.77 42.39
C VAL A 892 11.39 -10.79 41.22
N ARG A 893 12.25 -11.00 40.22
CA ARG A 893 12.34 -10.15 39.04
C ARG A 893 12.19 -10.93 37.75
N ASP A 894 11.56 -10.33 36.75
CA ASP A 894 11.55 -10.78 35.35
C ASP A 894 11.10 -12.25 35.17
N SER A 895 10.29 -12.77 36.12
CA SER A 895 9.96 -14.19 36.23
C SER A 895 8.55 -14.48 35.70
N ILE A 896 8.32 -15.70 35.18
CA ILE A 896 7.05 -16.09 34.56
C ILE A 896 6.43 -17.26 35.33
N PHE A 897 5.25 -17.00 35.88
CA PHE A 897 4.43 -17.96 36.58
C PHE A 897 3.36 -18.54 35.63
N PRO A 898 3.20 -19.88 35.53
CA PRO A 898 2.27 -20.53 34.59
C PRO A 898 0.81 -20.36 35.02
N ALA A 899 -0.17 -20.80 34.22
CA ALA A 899 -1.53 -20.95 34.73
C ALA A 899 -1.61 -22.12 35.72
N LEU A 900 -2.39 -21.99 36.80
CA LEU A 900 -2.59 -23.00 37.84
C LEU A 900 -4.07 -23.30 38.03
N GLU A 901 -4.38 -24.56 38.38
CA GLU A 901 -5.73 -24.99 38.74
C GLU A 901 -5.77 -25.40 40.21
N HIS A 902 -6.74 -24.90 40.97
CA HIS A 902 -6.92 -25.19 42.39
C HIS A 902 -5.63 -24.95 43.22
N SER A 903 -4.87 -23.91 42.89
CA SER A 903 -3.56 -23.59 43.49
C SER A 903 -3.18 -22.12 43.27
N GLU A 904 -2.23 -21.64 44.08
CA GLU A 904 -1.77 -20.26 44.18
C GLU A 904 -0.32 -20.12 43.68
N HIS A 905 0.05 -18.99 43.07
CA HIS A 905 1.44 -18.77 42.69
C HIS A 905 2.31 -18.46 43.90
N VAL A 906 1.80 -17.61 44.79
CA VAL A 906 2.53 -17.16 45.97
C VAL A 906 1.61 -17.25 47.17
N ARG A 907 2.07 -17.92 48.22
CA ARG A 907 1.41 -17.92 49.53
C ARG A 907 2.40 -17.52 50.61
N GLY A 908 2.00 -16.72 51.59
CA GLY A 908 2.91 -16.50 52.71
C GLY A 908 2.45 -15.54 53.79
N VAL A 909 3.23 -15.54 54.87
CA VAL A 909 2.97 -14.69 56.04
C VAL A 909 4.26 -14.12 56.61
N GLY A 910 4.26 -12.80 56.83
CA GLY A 910 5.36 -12.10 57.50
C GLY A 910 6.55 -11.82 56.59
N ILE A 911 7.16 -10.65 56.79
CA ILE A 911 8.43 -10.27 56.15
C ILE A 911 9.50 -10.29 57.24
N ARG A 912 10.66 -10.88 56.94
CA ARG A 912 11.80 -10.92 57.85
C ARG A 912 12.16 -9.50 58.31
N GLU A 913 12.57 -9.34 59.57
CA GLU A 913 13.09 -8.05 60.05
C GLU A 913 14.27 -7.58 59.19
N GLY A 914 14.19 -6.34 58.69
CA GLY A 914 15.18 -5.76 57.77
C GLY A 914 15.19 -6.36 56.35
N GLY A 915 14.24 -7.26 56.03
CA GLY A 915 14.08 -7.86 54.71
C GLY A 915 13.12 -7.08 53.80
N GLU A 916 12.90 -7.64 52.61
CA GLU A 916 12.06 -7.07 51.55
C GLU A 916 11.11 -8.13 50.97
N LEU A 917 9.95 -7.72 50.44
CA LEU A 917 9.05 -8.57 49.65
C LEU A 917 8.68 -7.84 48.35
N VAL A 918 9.46 -8.10 47.30
CA VAL A 918 9.41 -7.34 46.05
C VAL A 918 9.15 -8.27 44.86
N PHE A 919 8.16 -7.94 44.03
CA PHE A 919 7.93 -8.56 42.73
C PHE A 919 7.97 -7.51 41.64
N GLU A 920 8.85 -7.67 40.66
CA GLU A 920 9.11 -6.67 39.63
C GLU A 920 9.18 -7.30 38.23
N ARG A 921 8.49 -6.73 37.24
CA ARG A 921 8.46 -7.21 35.84
C ARG A 921 8.12 -8.70 35.67
N CYS A 922 7.36 -9.26 36.61
CA CYS A 922 6.92 -10.65 36.55
C CYS A 922 5.60 -10.79 35.77
N GLN A 923 5.38 -11.96 35.19
CA GLN A 923 4.11 -12.32 34.55
C GLN A 923 3.43 -13.46 35.32
N PHE A 924 2.22 -13.23 35.79
CA PHE A 924 1.40 -14.20 36.50
C PHE A 924 0.30 -14.77 35.59
N GLY A 925 0.33 -16.09 35.37
CA GLY A 925 -0.71 -16.83 34.67
C GLY A 925 -2.04 -16.86 35.43
N ARG A 926 -3.07 -17.40 34.80
CA ARG A 926 -4.42 -17.48 35.40
C ARG A 926 -4.50 -18.55 36.50
N THR A 927 -5.10 -18.23 37.65
CA THR A 927 -5.52 -19.22 38.66
C THR A 927 -6.98 -19.65 38.50
N THR A 928 -7.30 -20.88 38.89
CA THR A 928 -8.69 -21.39 38.98
C THR A 928 -8.95 -22.13 40.29
N GLY A 929 -10.17 -22.63 40.51
CA GLY A 929 -10.56 -23.34 41.74
C GLY A 929 -10.94 -22.44 42.91
N GLY A 930 -10.88 -21.13 42.73
CA GLY A 930 -11.21 -20.08 43.70
C GLY A 930 -10.11 -19.95 44.74
N ASN A 931 -8.91 -19.72 44.20
CA ASN A 931 -7.68 -19.41 44.91
C ASN A 931 -7.09 -18.15 44.26
N ASP A 932 -6.35 -17.40 45.05
CA ASP A 932 -5.78 -16.14 44.64
C ASP A 932 -4.51 -16.36 43.79
N VAL A 933 -4.11 -15.35 43.03
CA VAL A 933 -2.77 -15.35 42.41
C VAL A 933 -1.71 -15.26 43.51
N MET A 934 -1.96 -14.41 44.51
CA MET A 934 -1.16 -14.30 45.73
C MET A 934 -2.06 -14.24 46.97
N ASP A 935 -1.89 -15.18 47.91
CA ASP A 935 -2.51 -15.19 49.26
C ASP A 935 -1.42 -14.83 50.29
N ILE A 936 -1.32 -13.55 50.65
CA ILE A 936 -0.17 -13.01 51.38
C ILE A 936 -0.58 -12.07 52.53
N SER A 937 0.15 -12.13 53.65
CA SER A 937 -0.15 -11.32 54.84
C SER A 937 1.10 -10.91 55.64
N GLY A 938 0.95 -9.95 56.57
CA GLY A 938 1.93 -9.70 57.65
C GLY A 938 2.87 -8.49 57.52
N GLY A 939 2.89 -7.75 56.40
CA GLY A 939 3.67 -6.51 56.28
C GLY A 939 2.91 -5.24 56.70
N LYS A 940 3.59 -4.31 57.39
CA LYS A 940 3.01 -3.05 57.91
C LYS A 940 4.05 -1.92 57.95
N ARG A 941 3.65 -0.72 57.51
CA ARG A 941 4.47 0.48 57.72
C ARG A 941 4.56 0.85 59.21
N PRO A 942 5.71 1.37 59.69
CA PRO A 942 6.89 1.78 58.92
C PRO A 942 7.88 0.64 58.58
N GLY A 943 7.57 -0.61 58.95
CA GLY A 943 8.33 -1.79 58.54
C GLY A 943 8.16 -2.13 57.05
N PRO A 944 8.79 -3.22 56.58
CA PRO A 944 8.71 -3.63 55.18
C PRO A 944 7.28 -4.04 54.79
N ILE A 945 6.98 -3.87 53.51
CA ILE A 945 5.66 -4.04 52.90
C ILE A 945 5.77 -4.88 51.62
N LEU A 946 4.65 -5.26 51.03
CA LEU A 946 4.65 -5.80 49.67
C LEU A 946 4.94 -4.68 48.66
N GLU A 947 5.84 -4.93 47.71
CA GLU A 947 6.10 -4.02 46.61
C GLU A 947 5.93 -4.75 45.26
N LEU A 948 5.03 -4.24 44.42
CA LEU A 948 4.73 -4.78 43.08
C LEU A 948 5.05 -3.72 42.02
N TYR A 949 6.01 -3.98 41.15
CA TYR A 949 6.44 -3.06 40.09
C TYR A 949 6.32 -3.68 38.68
N ASP A 950 5.65 -3.01 37.75
CA ASP A 950 5.63 -3.36 36.32
C ASP A 950 5.27 -4.82 35.99
N ASN A 951 4.50 -5.49 36.85
CA ASN A 951 4.10 -6.89 36.64
C ASN A 951 2.86 -7.00 35.74
N VAL A 952 2.64 -8.18 35.16
CA VAL A 952 1.47 -8.50 34.33
C VAL A 952 0.70 -9.67 34.95
N PHE A 953 -0.56 -9.44 35.31
CA PHE A 953 -1.48 -10.46 35.81
C PHE A 953 -2.51 -10.80 34.73
N LEU A 954 -2.49 -12.05 34.26
CA LEU A 954 -3.31 -12.53 33.13
C LEU A 954 -4.72 -13.04 33.56
N GLY A 955 -5.01 -13.00 34.85
CA GLY A 955 -6.35 -13.22 35.41
C GLY A 955 -6.38 -14.21 36.55
N GLY A 956 -7.58 -14.51 37.01
CA GLY A 956 -7.86 -15.43 38.11
C GLY A 956 -9.36 -15.64 38.21
N ASN A 957 -9.78 -16.66 38.96
CA ASN A 957 -11.19 -16.83 39.32
C ASN A 957 -11.52 -16.37 40.74
N ASP A 958 -10.52 -16.04 41.56
CA ASP A 958 -10.66 -15.27 42.81
C ASP A 958 -9.83 -13.98 42.72
N ASP A 959 -9.11 -13.57 43.76
CA ASP A 959 -8.37 -12.31 43.77
C ASP A 959 -7.00 -12.43 43.08
N GLY A 960 -6.47 -11.30 42.61
CA GLY A 960 -5.08 -11.19 42.15
C GLY A 960 -4.15 -11.35 43.35
N PRO A 961 -3.63 -10.25 43.89
CA PRO A 961 -3.17 -10.24 45.26
C PRO A 961 -4.36 -10.09 46.23
N ASP A 962 -4.56 -11.08 47.10
CA ASP A 962 -5.25 -10.91 48.38
C ASP A 962 -4.20 -10.56 49.44
N LEU A 963 -4.31 -9.33 49.93
CA LEU A 963 -3.36 -8.77 50.90
C LEU A 963 -3.68 -9.14 52.34
N ASP A 964 -4.88 -9.65 52.64
CA ASP A 964 -5.24 -10.11 53.99
C ASP A 964 -4.88 -9.11 55.12
N GLY A 965 -5.01 -7.81 54.82
CA GLY A 965 -4.66 -6.69 55.71
C GLY A 965 -3.20 -6.22 55.68
N MET A 966 -2.36 -6.67 54.75
CA MET A 966 -0.95 -6.29 54.55
C MET A 966 -0.77 -5.01 53.74
N ASP A 967 0.02 -4.07 54.25
CA ASP A 967 0.39 -2.84 53.52
C ASP A 967 1.12 -3.18 52.21
N ALA A 968 0.82 -2.43 51.13
CA ALA A 968 1.41 -2.63 49.82
C ALA A 968 1.72 -1.32 49.06
N HIS A 969 2.65 -1.40 48.11
CA HIS A 969 2.91 -0.41 47.06
C HIS A 969 2.83 -1.11 45.70
N ILE A 970 2.01 -0.59 44.79
CA ILE A 970 1.69 -1.24 43.51
C ILE A 970 1.88 -0.19 42.40
N GLU A 971 2.81 -0.39 41.49
CA GLU A 971 3.15 0.62 40.47
C GLU A 971 3.45 -0.01 39.12
N GLY A 972 2.92 0.57 38.04
CA GLY A 972 3.18 0.13 36.67
C GLY A 972 2.58 -1.24 36.27
N ASN A 973 1.86 -1.91 37.18
CA ASN A 973 1.32 -3.24 36.93
C ASN A 973 0.11 -3.23 35.98
N THR A 974 -0.02 -4.27 35.17
CA THR A 974 -1.19 -4.54 34.31
C THR A 974 -1.99 -5.71 34.86
N PHE A 975 -3.29 -5.52 35.07
CA PHE A 975 -4.20 -6.58 35.50
C PHE A 975 -5.28 -6.81 34.44
N SER A 976 -5.52 -8.07 34.08
CA SER A 976 -6.49 -8.43 33.04
C SER A 976 -7.20 -9.74 33.37
N GLY A 977 -8.43 -9.93 32.90
CA GLY A 977 -9.05 -11.26 32.85
C GLY A 977 -9.57 -11.88 34.16
N PHE A 978 -9.62 -11.15 35.28
CA PHE A 978 -10.21 -11.66 36.53
C PHE A 978 -11.73 -11.86 36.41
N ASN A 979 -12.21 -13.09 36.68
CA ASN A 979 -13.62 -13.46 36.50
C ASN A 979 -13.99 -14.72 37.31
N ASN A 980 -14.81 -14.55 38.34
CA ASN A 980 -15.33 -15.63 39.20
C ASN A 980 -16.55 -16.37 38.60
N ALA A 981 -16.45 -16.86 37.36
CA ALA A 981 -17.60 -17.37 36.60
C ALA A 981 -18.38 -18.53 37.28
N ASP A 982 -17.80 -19.20 38.27
CA ASP A 982 -18.26 -20.49 38.80
C ASP A 982 -18.74 -20.45 40.27
N ARG A 983 -18.57 -19.34 41.00
CA ARG A 983 -19.06 -19.18 42.39
C ARG A 983 -20.10 -18.06 42.49
N PRO A 984 -21.41 -18.40 42.43
CA PRO A 984 -22.46 -17.40 42.48
C PRO A 984 -22.47 -16.66 43.83
N GLY A 985 -22.25 -15.34 43.81
CA GLY A 985 -22.26 -14.49 45.01
C GLY A 985 -20.88 -14.14 45.58
N TYR A 986 -19.79 -14.52 44.90
CA TYR A 986 -18.43 -14.09 45.26
C TYR A 986 -17.86 -13.13 44.21
N PHE A 987 -17.11 -12.12 44.66
CA PHE A 987 -16.44 -11.14 43.81
C PHE A 987 -14.96 -11.51 43.66
N SER A 988 -14.47 -11.57 42.41
CA SER A 988 -13.03 -11.57 42.12
C SER A 988 -12.55 -10.15 41.87
N ALA A 989 -11.47 -9.75 42.52
CA ALA A 989 -10.81 -8.47 42.35
C ALA A 989 -9.39 -8.65 41.78
N ALA A 990 -8.98 -7.76 40.87
CA ALA A 990 -7.58 -7.73 40.46
C ALA A 990 -6.63 -7.39 41.61
N ILE A 991 -7.12 -6.64 42.61
CA ILE A 991 -6.45 -6.30 43.88
C ILE A 991 -7.50 -6.35 44.98
N ALA A 992 -7.28 -7.17 46.01
CA ALA A 992 -8.10 -7.23 47.21
C ALA A 992 -7.28 -6.87 48.45
N THR A 993 -7.85 -6.02 49.31
CA THR A 993 -7.16 -5.59 50.54
C THR A 993 -7.29 -6.57 51.70
N GLY A 994 -8.36 -7.37 51.72
CA GLY A 994 -8.74 -8.24 52.84
C GLY A 994 -9.12 -7.51 54.13
N LYS A 995 -9.75 -8.23 55.08
CA LYS A 995 -10.00 -7.73 56.45
C LYS A 995 -8.71 -7.80 57.27
N PRO A 996 -8.38 -6.76 58.07
CA PRO A 996 -7.24 -6.84 58.97
C PRO A 996 -7.41 -7.99 59.97
N LYS A 997 -6.48 -8.96 59.99
CA LYS A 997 -6.40 -9.96 61.06
C LYS A 997 -6.11 -9.26 62.42
N PRO A 998 -6.48 -9.83 63.58
CA PRO A 998 -6.43 -9.15 64.89
C PRO A 998 -5.08 -8.53 65.27
N GLU A 999 -3.99 -9.03 64.69
CA GLU A 999 -2.63 -8.52 64.86
C GLU A 999 -2.29 -7.26 64.02
N ALA A 1000 -3.17 -6.79 63.12
CA ALA A 1000 -2.81 -5.88 62.02
C ALA A 1000 -3.10 -4.38 62.22
N GLY A 1001 -3.79 -3.95 63.28
CA GLY A 1001 -4.06 -2.51 63.55
C GLY A 1001 -4.92 -1.79 62.48
N THR A 1002 -5.48 -0.65 62.85
CA THR A 1002 -6.78 -0.14 62.34
C THR A 1002 -6.79 0.47 60.92
N TRP A 1003 -5.73 0.39 60.10
CA TRP A 1003 -5.75 0.92 58.72
C TRP A 1003 -4.71 0.26 57.80
N LEU A 1004 -5.10 -0.07 56.56
CA LEU A 1004 -4.23 -0.50 55.46
C LEU A 1004 -3.89 0.69 54.54
N ASN A 1005 -2.65 0.83 54.06
CA ASN A 1005 -2.28 1.84 53.05
C ASN A 1005 -1.82 1.17 51.74
N VAL A 1006 -2.56 1.39 50.64
CA VAL A 1006 -2.19 0.93 49.28
C VAL A 1006 -2.01 2.13 48.35
N HIS A 1007 -0.84 2.22 47.71
CA HIS A 1007 -0.56 3.21 46.67
C HIS A 1007 -0.53 2.53 45.30
N VAL A 1008 -1.37 2.96 44.36
CA VAL A 1008 -1.41 2.46 42.98
C VAL A 1008 -1.01 3.57 42.00
N THR A 1009 0.09 3.43 41.26
CA THR A 1009 0.54 4.46 40.29
C THR A 1009 0.78 3.94 38.86
N GLY A 1010 0.42 4.73 37.83
CA GLY A 1010 0.69 4.41 36.42
C GLY A 1010 2.01 4.99 35.88
N ALA A 1011 2.61 4.34 34.88
CA ALA A 1011 3.92 4.70 34.34
C ALA A 1011 3.92 6.03 33.55
N GLY A 1012 4.77 7.00 33.95
CA GLY A 1012 4.99 8.25 33.21
C GLY A 1012 5.57 9.40 34.06
N ASN A 1013 6.86 9.70 33.83
CA ASN A 1013 7.71 10.81 34.33
C ASN A 1013 7.26 11.60 35.58
N THR A 1014 8.10 11.47 36.63
CA THR A 1014 8.21 12.28 37.86
C THR A 1014 7.42 13.59 37.89
N ALA A 1015 6.38 13.63 38.74
CA ALA A 1015 5.90 14.86 39.35
C ALA A 1015 6.04 14.74 40.86
N LYS A 1016 6.56 15.79 41.51
CA LYS A 1016 6.76 15.86 42.96
C LYS A 1016 5.48 15.48 43.71
N SER A 1017 5.58 14.56 44.64
CA SER A 1017 4.54 14.28 45.64
C SER A 1017 4.19 15.57 46.39
N TYR A 1018 2.94 16.01 46.36
CA TYR A 1018 2.46 17.04 47.28
C TYR A 1018 2.11 16.36 48.61
N ARG A 1019 2.84 16.68 49.68
CA ARG A 1019 2.44 16.31 51.04
C ARG A 1019 1.29 17.23 51.47
N ALA A 1020 0.05 16.76 51.39
CA ALA A 1020 -1.03 17.36 52.18
C ALA A 1020 -0.83 16.95 53.65
N ARG A 1021 -0.49 17.89 54.53
CA ARG A 1021 -0.39 17.65 55.97
C ARG A 1021 -1.78 17.82 56.58
N MET A 1022 -2.42 16.72 56.96
CA MET A 1022 -3.62 16.73 57.78
C MET A 1022 -3.23 17.22 59.19
N ASP A 1023 -3.81 18.33 59.66
CA ASP A 1023 -3.69 18.67 61.08
C ASP A 1023 -4.58 17.74 61.93
N GLY A 1024 -4.30 17.65 63.23
CA GLY A 1024 -5.02 16.77 64.17
C GLY A 1024 -6.51 17.09 64.36
N ARG A 1025 -7.13 17.86 63.46
CA ARG A 1025 -8.57 18.21 63.44
C ARG A 1025 -9.22 17.94 62.07
N SER A 1026 -8.60 17.17 61.19
CA SER A 1026 -9.19 16.70 59.93
C SER A 1026 -9.60 17.82 58.95
N ARG A 1027 -8.90 18.97 58.96
CA ARG A 1027 -9.11 20.05 57.98
C ARG A 1027 -7.95 20.09 56.99
N PHE A 1028 -8.30 20.14 55.69
CA PHE A 1028 -7.36 20.37 54.59
C PHE A 1028 -7.37 21.86 54.26
N THR A 1029 -6.21 22.51 54.13
CA THR A 1029 -6.11 23.88 53.59
C THR A 1029 -5.31 23.83 52.30
N ASP A 1030 -5.94 24.24 51.20
CA ASP A 1030 -5.30 24.57 49.93
C ASP A 1030 -5.20 26.10 49.85
N PRO A 1031 -3.99 26.69 49.74
CA PRO A 1031 -3.85 28.14 49.64
C PRO A 1031 -4.05 28.71 48.23
N ASN A 1032 -4.27 27.90 47.18
CA ASN A 1032 -4.45 28.38 45.81
C ASN A 1032 -5.46 27.53 45.03
N LEU A 1033 -6.76 27.86 45.08
CA LEU A 1033 -7.75 27.78 43.98
C LEU A 1033 -9.20 27.90 44.50
N GLU A 1034 -9.98 28.74 43.82
CA GLU A 1034 -11.33 29.17 44.17
C GLU A 1034 -12.46 28.29 43.56
N GLN A 1035 -12.29 26.96 43.43
CA GLN A 1035 -13.39 26.10 42.98
C GLN A 1035 -13.50 24.81 43.82
N SER A 1036 -14.32 24.88 44.87
CA SER A 1036 -14.85 23.72 45.59
C SER A 1036 -16.33 23.54 45.21
N PHE A 1037 -16.71 22.35 44.77
CA PHE A 1037 -18.13 21.96 44.73
C PHE A 1037 -18.50 21.34 46.07
N ASP A 1038 -19.47 21.93 46.77
CA ASP A 1038 -20.10 21.30 47.94
C ASP A 1038 -21.00 20.16 47.44
N ALA A 1039 -20.93 18.98 48.06
CA ALA A 1039 -21.76 17.83 47.70
C ALA A 1039 -23.27 18.14 47.76
N ASN A 1040 -23.67 19.18 48.51
CA ASN A 1040 -25.03 19.72 48.54
C ASN A 1040 -25.50 20.41 47.24
N SER A 1041 -24.59 20.65 46.28
CA SER A 1041 -24.87 21.31 44.99
C SER A 1041 -25.03 20.34 43.81
N LEU A 1042 -24.82 19.03 44.04
CA LEU A 1042 -25.27 17.99 43.12
C LEU A 1042 -26.79 17.86 43.28
N GLU A 1043 -27.55 18.17 42.23
CA GLU A 1043 -28.97 17.79 42.16
C GLU A 1043 -29.07 16.26 42.14
N VAL A 1044 -29.11 15.63 43.32
CA VAL A 1044 -29.30 14.18 43.49
C VAL A 1044 -30.65 13.73 42.90
N GLY A 1045 -31.59 14.67 42.70
CA GLY A 1045 -32.89 14.43 42.08
C GLY A 1045 -32.85 13.92 40.63
N GLY A 1046 -31.70 13.97 39.95
CA GLY A 1046 -31.50 13.36 38.64
C GLY A 1046 -30.98 11.91 38.66
N ILE A 1047 -30.54 11.40 39.81
CA ILE A 1047 -29.89 10.08 39.92
C ILE A 1047 -30.90 8.95 40.15
N GLU A 1048 -32.11 9.25 40.65
CA GLU A 1048 -33.12 8.21 40.94
C GLU A 1048 -34.08 7.86 39.78
N ASP A 1049 -34.19 8.66 38.71
CA ASP A 1049 -35.25 8.47 37.70
C ASP A 1049 -34.87 7.65 36.44
N LEU A 1050 -33.62 7.17 36.32
CA LEU A 1050 -33.21 6.29 35.20
C LEU A 1050 -32.74 4.88 35.59
N LEU A 1051 -32.68 4.55 36.88
CA LEU A 1051 -32.25 3.24 37.37
C LEU A 1051 -33.41 2.49 38.03
N THR A 1052 -34.37 2.10 37.18
CA THR A 1052 -35.47 1.19 37.52
C THR A 1052 -35.00 -0.10 38.22
N PRO A 1053 -35.90 -0.84 38.89
CA PRO A 1053 -35.69 -2.19 39.44
C PRO A 1053 -34.95 -3.19 38.52
N LYS A 1054 -34.88 -2.88 37.21
CA LYS A 1054 -34.09 -3.55 36.19
C LYS A 1054 -32.60 -3.70 36.53
N TYR A 1055 -31.97 -2.76 37.25
CA TYR A 1055 -30.54 -2.85 37.63
C TYR A 1055 -30.29 -3.57 38.97
N ARG A 1056 -31.21 -3.47 39.94
CA ARG A 1056 -31.14 -4.30 41.17
C ARG A 1056 -31.27 -5.81 40.86
N SER A 1057 -32.01 -6.17 39.81
CA SER A 1057 -32.20 -7.57 39.38
C SER A 1057 -31.13 -8.08 38.40
N SER A 1058 -30.33 -7.21 37.77
CA SER A 1058 -29.34 -7.58 36.75
C SER A 1058 -27.89 -7.60 37.21
N PHE A 1059 -27.66 -7.67 38.53
CA PHE A 1059 -26.46 -8.34 39.05
C PHE A 1059 -26.46 -9.79 38.57
N ALA A 1060 -25.84 -10.04 37.42
CA ALA A 1060 -25.31 -11.36 37.10
C ALA A 1060 -24.39 -11.74 38.26
N LYS A 1061 -24.50 -12.97 38.74
CA LYS A 1061 -23.95 -13.43 40.02
C LYS A 1061 -22.41 -13.42 40.13
N ASN A 1062 -21.71 -12.88 39.12
CA ASN A 1062 -20.26 -12.92 38.91
C ASN A 1062 -19.77 -11.55 38.35
N ALA A 1063 -19.43 -10.58 39.22
CA ALA A 1063 -19.00 -9.24 38.79
C ALA A 1063 -17.46 -9.08 38.79
N ARG A 1064 -16.91 -8.39 37.79
CA ARG A 1064 -15.48 -8.09 37.60
C ARG A 1064 -15.12 -6.75 38.25
N VAL A 1065 -14.28 -6.78 39.28
CA VAL A 1065 -13.81 -5.59 40.02
C VAL A 1065 -12.29 -5.47 39.86
N ILE A 1066 -11.74 -4.26 39.69
CA ILE A 1066 -10.27 -4.10 39.72
C ILE A 1066 -9.78 -3.93 41.15
N VAL A 1067 -10.35 -3.04 41.96
CA VAL A 1067 -9.96 -2.86 43.37
C VAL A 1067 -11.15 -3.09 44.29
N LYS A 1068 -11.01 -4.05 45.22
CA LYS A 1068 -11.98 -4.36 46.29
C LYS A 1068 -11.37 -4.02 47.65
N THR A 1069 -12.14 -3.33 48.50
CA THR A 1069 -11.60 -2.67 49.69
C THR A 1069 -12.38 -3.00 50.94
N ASP A 1070 -11.71 -3.44 52.00
CA ASP A 1070 -12.26 -3.68 53.34
C ASP A 1070 -11.37 -2.95 54.35
N GLU A 1071 -11.95 -2.14 55.26
CA GLU A 1071 -11.29 -1.40 56.35
C GLU A 1071 -9.93 -0.73 55.99
N SER A 1072 -9.84 -0.14 54.79
CA SER A 1072 -8.57 0.29 54.18
C SER A 1072 -8.53 1.76 53.75
N ASN A 1073 -7.33 2.34 53.71
CA ASN A 1073 -7.03 3.63 53.08
C ASN A 1073 -6.31 3.38 51.76
N ILE A 1074 -6.98 3.69 50.65
CA ILE A 1074 -6.42 3.45 49.32
C ILE A 1074 -6.18 4.76 48.60
N THR A 1075 -5.01 4.87 47.99
CA THR A 1075 -4.59 5.97 47.13
C THR A 1075 -4.30 5.45 45.74
N VAL A 1076 -5.12 5.82 44.75
CA VAL A 1076 -4.93 5.47 43.34
C VAL A 1076 -4.60 6.73 42.54
N VAL A 1077 -3.48 6.73 41.83
CA VAL A 1077 -2.96 7.90 41.13
C VAL A 1077 -2.56 7.55 39.70
N ARG A 1078 -3.07 8.25 38.68
CA ARG A 1078 -2.67 8.08 37.27
C ARG A 1078 -2.85 6.66 36.69
N ASN A 1079 -3.90 5.97 37.11
CA ASN A 1079 -4.23 4.66 36.56
C ASN A 1079 -5.24 4.77 35.42
N VAL A 1080 -5.24 3.78 34.52
CA VAL A 1080 -6.26 3.60 33.48
C VAL A 1080 -7.06 2.35 33.80
N PHE A 1081 -8.36 2.54 34.04
CA PHE A 1081 -9.31 1.45 34.23
C PHE A 1081 -10.19 1.33 32.99
N HIS A 1082 -10.26 0.14 32.39
CA HIS A 1082 -10.96 -0.07 31.13
C HIS A 1082 -11.79 -1.36 31.14
N THR A 1083 -13.05 -1.29 30.71
CA THR A 1083 -13.93 -2.46 30.44
C THR A 1083 -14.12 -3.46 31.61
N ASN A 1084 -14.49 -2.95 32.79
CA ASN A 1084 -14.79 -3.75 34.00
C ASN A 1084 -16.26 -3.68 34.38
N ASP A 1085 -16.75 -4.54 35.27
CA ASP A 1085 -18.11 -4.38 35.80
C ASP A 1085 -18.18 -3.17 36.73
N HIS A 1086 -17.20 -3.09 37.65
CA HIS A 1086 -16.84 -1.90 38.42
C HIS A 1086 -15.31 -1.68 38.39
N HIS A 1087 -14.85 -0.44 38.33
CA HIS A 1087 -13.42 -0.16 38.41
C HIS A 1087 -12.94 -0.22 39.87
N ILE A 1088 -13.69 0.38 40.79
CA ILE A 1088 -13.41 0.33 42.24
C ILE A 1088 -14.70 0.00 43.00
N LEU A 1089 -14.61 -0.91 43.96
CA LEU A 1089 -15.69 -1.23 44.89
C LEU A 1089 -15.24 -0.87 46.32
N LEU A 1090 -15.89 0.14 46.89
CA LEU A 1090 -15.59 0.70 48.21
C LEU A 1090 -16.63 0.24 49.24
N LYS A 1091 -16.19 -0.48 50.29
CA LYS A 1091 -17.05 -1.02 51.35
C LYS A 1091 -16.37 -1.00 52.72
N GLU A 1092 -17.11 -1.35 53.78
CA GLU A 1092 -16.61 -1.64 55.12
C GLU A 1092 -15.60 -0.61 55.69
N ASN A 1093 -16.05 0.62 55.98
CA ASN A 1093 -15.21 1.71 56.50
C ASN A 1093 -14.00 2.13 55.63
N ALA A 1094 -13.90 1.66 54.38
CA ALA A 1094 -12.80 2.05 53.51
C ALA A 1094 -12.83 3.54 53.12
N ARG A 1095 -11.65 4.09 52.81
CA ARG A 1095 -11.41 5.45 52.34
C ARG A 1095 -10.66 5.42 51.01
N LEU A 1096 -11.15 6.18 50.03
CA LEU A 1096 -10.52 6.31 48.71
C LEU A 1096 -9.96 7.72 48.50
N THR A 1097 -8.73 7.79 48.02
CA THR A 1097 -8.15 8.98 47.36
C THR A 1097 -7.81 8.60 45.92
N ALA A 1098 -8.50 9.18 44.95
CA ALA A 1098 -8.28 8.94 43.53
C ALA A 1098 -7.82 10.23 42.84
N GLU A 1099 -6.61 10.24 42.30
CA GLU A 1099 -6.00 11.42 41.67
C GLU A 1099 -5.54 11.16 40.23
N ASN A 1100 -6.03 11.96 39.27
CA ASN A 1100 -5.58 11.93 37.88
C ASN A 1100 -5.75 10.57 37.17
N ASN A 1101 -6.74 9.76 37.57
CA ASN A 1101 -7.03 8.47 36.93
C ASN A 1101 -7.99 8.65 35.74
N THR A 1102 -8.01 7.66 34.85
CA THR A 1102 -8.93 7.59 33.72
C THR A 1102 -9.79 6.32 33.82
N PHE A 1103 -11.12 6.48 33.88
CA PHE A 1103 -12.10 5.42 34.05
C PHE A 1103 -12.96 5.29 32.78
N ILE A 1104 -12.82 4.20 32.03
CA ILE A 1104 -13.42 4.02 30.71
C ILE A 1104 -14.28 2.76 30.61
N GLY A 1105 -15.53 2.93 30.17
CA GLY A 1105 -16.34 1.83 29.63
C GLY A 1105 -16.70 0.73 30.63
N SER A 1106 -16.96 1.07 31.90
CA SER A 1106 -17.50 0.11 32.87
C SER A 1106 -18.86 -0.46 32.42
N ARG A 1107 -19.24 -1.65 32.89
CA ARG A 1107 -20.53 -2.29 32.55
C ARG A 1107 -21.69 -1.78 33.37
N PHE A 1108 -21.47 -1.52 34.66
CA PHE A 1108 -22.52 -1.06 35.59
C PHE A 1108 -22.22 0.33 36.12
N GLY A 1109 -21.02 0.55 36.68
CA GLY A 1109 -20.57 1.89 37.04
C GLY A 1109 -19.11 1.93 37.51
N ALA A 1110 -18.47 3.09 37.39
CA ALA A 1110 -17.03 3.20 37.60
C ALA A 1110 -16.61 2.98 39.07
N ILE A 1111 -17.19 3.74 40.01
CA ILE A 1111 -16.93 3.55 41.46
C ILE A 1111 -18.23 3.16 42.17
N ALA A 1112 -18.24 2.00 42.81
CA ALA A 1112 -19.34 1.52 43.64
C ALA A 1112 -19.07 1.80 45.13
N PHE A 1113 -20.06 2.36 45.85
CA PHE A 1113 -19.96 2.71 47.28
C PHE A 1113 -20.61 1.70 48.23
N ASP A 1114 -20.90 0.49 47.74
CA ASP A 1114 -21.49 -0.59 48.52
C ASP A 1114 -21.23 -1.94 47.83
N GLU A 1115 -21.31 -3.04 48.59
CA GLU A 1115 -21.35 -4.40 48.08
C GLU A 1115 -22.81 -4.86 47.85
N PRO A 1116 -23.26 -4.95 46.60
CA PRO A 1116 -24.64 -5.25 46.29
C PRO A 1116 -25.01 -6.68 46.70
N LYS A 1117 -26.13 -6.84 47.42
CA LYS A 1117 -26.72 -8.10 47.94
C LYS A 1117 -26.15 -8.63 49.26
N HIS A 1118 -25.27 -7.88 49.93
CA HIS A 1118 -24.88 -8.13 51.33
C HIS A 1118 -25.47 -7.04 52.26
N ASP A 1119 -25.67 -7.35 53.54
CA ASP A 1119 -26.19 -6.37 54.51
C ASP A 1119 -25.19 -5.20 54.67
N VAL A 1120 -25.71 -3.98 54.62
CA VAL A 1120 -25.00 -2.71 54.43
C VAL A 1120 -23.77 -2.54 55.34
N GLU A 1121 -22.57 -2.50 54.76
CA GLU A 1121 -21.34 -2.04 55.42
C GLU A 1121 -20.79 -0.77 54.73
N MET A 1122 -21.22 0.38 55.26
CA MET A 1122 -20.97 1.72 54.71
C MET A 1122 -19.47 2.09 54.66
N PRO A 1123 -18.96 2.62 53.53
CA PRO A 1123 -17.60 3.17 53.46
C PRO A 1123 -17.48 4.53 54.17
N LYS A 1124 -16.25 4.95 54.51
CA LYS A 1124 -16.02 6.26 55.16
C LYS A 1124 -16.09 7.42 54.18
N GLY A 1125 -15.65 7.24 52.93
CA GLY A 1125 -15.74 8.28 51.92
C GLY A 1125 -14.67 8.24 50.82
N ALA A 1126 -14.82 9.12 49.83
CA ALA A 1126 -13.92 9.22 48.68
C ALA A 1126 -13.53 10.67 48.36
N ARG A 1127 -12.26 10.88 47.98
CA ARG A 1127 -11.72 12.14 47.45
C ARG A 1127 -11.28 11.89 46.02
N LEU A 1128 -11.87 12.60 45.07
CA LEU A 1128 -11.61 12.50 43.64
C LEU A 1128 -10.99 13.81 43.16
N VAL A 1129 -9.78 13.78 42.60
CA VAL A 1129 -9.06 14.97 42.10
C VAL A 1129 -8.57 14.72 40.67
N GLY A 1130 -8.91 15.57 39.70
CA GLY A 1130 -8.33 15.49 38.35
C GLY A 1130 -8.67 14.24 37.52
N ASN A 1131 -9.70 13.47 37.90
CA ASN A 1131 -10.03 12.20 37.23
C ASN A 1131 -10.89 12.41 35.97
N ILE A 1132 -10.76 11.51 35.00
CA ILE A 1132 -11.55 11.49 33.77
C ILE A 1132 -12.47 10.26 33.79
N PHE A 1133 -13.77 10.47 33.59
CA PHE A 1133 -14.74 9.39 33.41
C PHE A 1133 -15.34 9.46 32.00
N GLN A 1134 -15.20 8.38 31.23
CA GLN A 1134 -15.63 8.33 29.83
C GLN A 1134 -16.35 7.01 29.53
N ASP A 1135 -17.44 7.08 28.75
CA ASP A 1135 -18.17 5.91 28.21
C ASP A 1135 -18.67 4.89 29.26
N ASN A 1136 -18.65 5.22 30.55
CA ASN A 1136 -19.34 4.50 31.62
C ASN A 1136 -20.87 4.75 31.55
N PRO A 1137 -21.73 3.77 31.88
CA PRO A 1137 -23.16 3.98 32.09
C PRO A 1137 -23.46 4.91 33.27
N VAL A 1138 -22.70 4.77 34.36
CA VAL A 1138 -22.78 5.60 35.57
C VAL A 1138 -21.37 5.79 36.14
N ASP A 1139 -20.99 7.01 36.50
CA ASP A 1139 -19.64 7.28 37.03
C ASP A 1139 -19.54 6.89 38.53
N LEU A 1140 -20.54 7.19 39.36
CA LEU A 1140 -20.64 6.80 40.77
C LEU A 1140 -21.94 6.02 41.02
N ILE A 1141 -21.87 4.79 41.54
CA ILE A 1141 -23.04 3.90 41.71
C ILE A 1141 -23.17 3.41 43.16
N HIS A 1142 -24.40 3.11 43.58
CA HIS A 1142 -24.76 2.72 44.96
C HIS A 1142 -24.41 3.75 46.04
N LEU A 1143 -24.37 5.01 45.64
CA LEU A 1143 -24.20 6.14 46.55
C LEU A 1143 -25.53 6.44 47.24
N ASN A 1144 -25.72 6.01 48.49
CA ASN A 1144 -26.95 6.25 49.22
C ASN A 1144 -27.05 7.74 49.62
N PRO A 1145 -28.08 8.48 49.15
CA PRO A 1145 -28.24 9.91 49.49
C PRO A 1145 -28.29 10.17 51.00
N LEU A 1146 -28.89 9.27 51.78
CA LEU A 1146 -28.97 9.39 53.23
C LEU A 1146 -27.58 9.44 53.90
N TRP A 1147 -26.58 8.74 53.36
CA TRP A 1147 -25.23 8.75 53.92
C TRP A 1147 -24.56 10.11 53.77
N LEU A 1148 -24.83 10.79 52.65
CA LEU A 1148 -24.34 12.15 52.39
C LEU A 1148 -25.11 13.18 53.22
N GLU A 1149 -26.45 13.12 53.21
CA GLU A 1149 -27.32 14.04 53.96
C GLU A 1149 -27.04 14.02 55.46
N LYS A 1150 -26.81 12.82 56.02
CA LYS A 1150 -26.49 12.63 57.44
C LYS A 1150 -25.01 12.83 57.77
N ARG A 1151 -24.17 13.12 56.77
CA ARG A 1151 -22.70 13.26 56.89
C ARG A 1151 -22.02 12.01 57.47
N TRP A 1152 -22.58 10.83 57.20
CA TRP A 1152 -22.02 9.55 57.62
C TRP A 1152 -20.87 9.11 56.70
N MET A 1153 -20.89 9.58 55.46
CA MET A 1153 -19.84 9.39 54.47
C MET A 1153 -19.52 10.74 53.82
N TRP A 1154 -18.24 10.99 53.55
CA TRP A 1154 -17.79 12.19 52.82
C TRP A 1154 -17.48 11.86 51.35
N LEU A 1155 -17.82 12.77 50.45
CA LEU A 1155 -17.45 12.72 49.04
C LEU A 1155 -16.94 14.10 48.64
N HIS A 1156 -15.68 14.18 48.23
CA HIS A 1156 -15.08 15.42 47.75
C HIS A 1156 -14.61 15.24 46.31
N VAL A 1157 -15.08 16.10 45.40
CA VAL A 1157 -14.73 16.04 43.97
C VAL A 1157 -14.13 17.38 43.55
N PHE A 1158 -12.91 17.33 43.00
CA PHE A 1158 -12.15 18.49 42.52
C PHE A 1158 -11.63 18.20 41.11
N ASP A 1159 -11.76 19.17 40.20
CA ASP A 1159 -11.18 19.13 38.84
C ASP A 1159 -11.40 17.82 38.05
N SER A 1160 -12.42 17.04 38.41
CA SER A 1160 -12.71 15.74 37.82
C SER A 1160 -13.85 15.89 36.82
N ILE A 1161 -13.70 15.32 35.63
CA ILE A 1161 -14.72 15.32 34.58
C ILE A 1161 -15.68 14.16 34.88
N ILE A 1162 -16.74 14.46 35.64
CA ILE A 1162 -17.81 13.52 35.98
C ILE A 1162 -19.08 13.95 35.23
N ARG A 1163 -19.77 12.99 34.60
CA ARG A 1163 -21.07 13.24 33.97
C ARG A 1163 -22.14 13.44 35.04
N ARG A 1164 -23.02 14.42 34.80
CA ARG A 1164 -24.14 14.74 35.69
C ARG A 1164 -25.03 13.54 35.94
#